data_AF-A0A5N6TM21-F1
#
_entry.id   AF-A0A5N6TM21-F1
#
_cell.length_a   1.000
_cell.length_b   1.000
_cell.length_c   1.000
_cell.angle_alpha   90.00
_cell.angle_beta   90.00
_cell.angle_gamma   90.00
#
_symmetry.space_group_name_H-M   'P 1'
#
loop_
_entity.id
_entity.type
_entity.pdbx_description
1 polymer ?
#
loop_
_entity_poly.entity_id
_entity_poly.type
_entity_poly.pdbx_seq_one_letter_code
_entity_poly.pdbx_strand_id
1 'polypeptide(L)'
;MYGVRWDRNNKPPSTPADNVAKDFQDRMPVAVGTTPLDALLAYVAAHELTDTEELLAKISELLHAQSESLEDRRAAQDEVQNYNFARFAGGSHYVLNIDHENPAKPPEEKTAVLLESLNQSQSLFDSTARQVQQLQWALFSIWWKYSTDKQRGEKTAHYTTQVDQLRDQLQALEQILDQQSDAIVEAKGQIALDLKEATAPVLAQQQDPTLFLGDVRSGWPLDYLDPLTVRLGEHINQEGLPDVSNPADYGLNCPPDTLQDTATLLVREFLFYGDELDSSVSIPTPNESKDTLPPLYHTSDQDQWNDQQPWFPLFLEWEAEYYHVDYSEWNIESKTSKPSDARKFRYTIKQGNEPLWETDGVLDDRRKITGRILLLPQPVFSLQGQIKQLFSSTPEDVLDRHISKPEREKLLNEVINLPFVSAPLDGFTNHLLTLAEGSHLKPNIRYPGRQPQPLSDAAQDSSEIHIDEEAIRGMGLETDLTPYGSLVRLDTSPGADYPAFKPVTHGQFKFTKLNVIDKFGQAACVIDPRRRVEGPPPVFPCVSEYYEPQAYKDSQDPNVVERPNQEGDNQFIQVPPSVNQPARFHLNFVTLNGTDGDSAWRPVTEWENPIWGWVLVNYVNYGIQFFLPDGTFYREVRIAAPNNPNGGTQTDKWLPFKPPPTPSEAGQIDRLIDQFTDGGRDYLLAFMEMINIATVRAQSVPGAYSQCVNSVIGRPLALVNVGISLELGYAPKMGQSTYADQESKRQPRSLLPDDDADAQYEFAIKLGDQDRSYDGLVGYFRARHDPQEEDALELGNIYTPHELDQFPSDQIHLIGTDNFPRLKPFWLSPYEYREASDPASQFTLDRNKQQTTFGFLMDPFGPVNVYSSILPIEPLSLPPWTWESALKSMTAFFHFGPLVVAEDVPAYDASKRLEYDYKLTDDQQTVSGSNIKLPSLAVADWSWLQPYRATEGGLRATPEEEEAYMAMDIGKIDPVPTWEKGPLTAVEGFLQMKKSITAPEV
;
A
#
# COMPACT_ATOMS: atom_id res chain seq x y z
N MET A 1 55.05 0.41 12.15
CA MET A 1 54.17 0.10 11.00
C MET A 1 52.86 0.91 10.95
N TYR A 2 52.40 1.61 12.01
CA TYR A 2 51.20 2.47 11.92
C TYR A 2 51.38 3.89 12.51
N GLY A 3 52.58 4.27 12.94
CA GLY A 3 52.79 5.54 13.64
C GLY A 3 52.01 5.62 14.97
N VAL A 4 51.79 4.48 15.65
CA VAL A 4 50.99 4.41 16.88
C VAL A 4 51.93 4.36 18.06
N ARG A 5 51.84 5.36 18.94
CA ARG A 5 52.49 5.33 20.25
C ARG A 5 51.48 4.85 21.29
N TRP A 6 51.55 3.58 21.64
CA TRP A 6 50.74 3.04 22.73
C TRP A 6 51.35 3.47 24.08
N ASP A 7 50.59 4.23 24.86
CA ASP A 7 50.90 4.56 26.25
C ASP A 7 49.71 4.14 27.13
N ARG A 8 49.97 3.27 28.10
CA ARG A 8 48.95 2.79 29.04
C ARG A 8 48.33 3.92 29.89
N ASN A 9 49.10 4.97 30.17
CA ASN A 9 48.72 6.00 31.14
C ASN A 9 48.16 7.25 30.46
N ASN A 10 48.41 7.46 29.16
CA ASN A 10 48.06 8.67 28.45
C ASN A 10 47.27 8.36 27.18
N LYS A 11 46.17 9.08 26.97
CA LYS A 11 45.41 9.03 25.71
C LYS A 11 46.21 9.73 24.59
N PRO A 12 46.12 9.27 23.33
CA PRO A 12 46.70 9.99 22.19
C PRO A 12 46.19 11.43 22.09
N PRO A 13 47.01 12.38 21.59
CA PRO A 13 46.65 13.80 21.51
C PRO A 13 45.49 14.08 20.56
N SER A 14 45.31 13.26 19.53
CA SER A 14 44.16 13.33 18.62
C SER A 14 43.36 12.04 18.70
N THR A 15 42.05 12.16 18.97
CA THR A 15 41.10 11.05 18.96
C THR A 15 39.85 11.50 18.22
N PRO A 16 39.66 11.12 16.94
CA PRO A 16 38.52 11.55 16.13
C PRO A 16 37.16 11.22 16.78
N ALA A 17 37.07 10.12 17.55
CA ALA A 17 35.87 9.78 18.31
C ALA A 17 35.41 10.88 19.28
N ASP A 18 36.34 11.62 19.89
CA ASP A 18 36.02 12.71 20.81
C ASP A 18 35.44 13.92 20.05
N ASN A 19 35.91 14.15 18.83
CA ASN A 19 35.37 15.21 17.97
C ASN A 19 33.94 14.88 17.57
N VAL A 20 33.68 13.64 17.14
CA VAL A 20 32.32 13.17 16.82
C VAL A 20 31.40 13.26 18.03
N ALA A 21 31.85 12.82 19.21
CA ALA A 21 31.06 12.92 20.44
C ALA A 21 30.77 14.37 20.84
N LYS A 22 31.69 15.30 20.55
CA LYS A 22 31.48 16.74 20.76
C LYS A 22 30.48 17.31 19.76
N ASP A 23 30.62 16.99 18.47
CA ASP A 23 29.69 17.44 17.42
C ASP A 23 28.25 16.97 17.72
N PHE A 24 28.09 15.73 18.22
CA PHE A 24 26.80 15.24 18.69
C PHE A 24 26.18 16.06 19.83
N GLN A 25 27.00 16.49 20.80
CA GLN A 25 26.52 17.29 21.92
C GLN A 25 26.18 18.73 21.51
N ASP A 26 26.92 19.26 20.53
CA ASP A 26 26.76 20.65 20.07
C ASP A 26 25.58 20.80 19.09
N ARG A 27 25.33 19.82 18.21
CA ARG A 27 24.36 19.93 17.10
C ARG A 27 23.20 18.94 17.14
N MET A 28 23.29 17.84 17.90
CA MET A 28 22.29 16.77 17.95
C MET A 28 21.79 16.33 16.55
N PRO A 29 22.67 15.87 15.64
CA PRO A 29 22.31 15.60 14.24
C PRO A 29 21.55 14.28 14.07
N VAL A 30 20.35 14.19 14.66
CA VAL A 30 19.50 12.99 14.70
C VAL A 30 18.23 13.26 13.91
N ALA A 31 17.88 12.38 12.98
CA ALA A 31 16.59 12.41 12.30
C ALA A 31 15.94 11.04 12.23
N VAL A 32 14.61 11.00 12.17
CA VAL A 32 13.83 9.76 12.07
C VAL A 32 12.82 9.90 10.94
N GLY A 33 12.79 8.94 10.03
CA GLY A 33 11.85 8.89 8.91
C GLY A 33 11.45 7.48 8.54
N THR A 34 10.57 7.31 7.55
CA THR A 34 10.11 5.96 7.15
C THR A 34 11.15 5.21 6.33
N THR A 35 11.92 5.94 5.53
CA THR A 35 13.00 5.42 4.69
C THR A 35 14.28 6.23 4.92
N PRO A 36 15.46 5.74 4.50
CA PRO A 36 16.71 6.51 4.54
C PRO A 36 16.61 7.88 3.87
N LEU A 37 15.90 7.96 2.74
CA LEU A 37 15.71 9.20 2.00
C LEU A 37 14.78 10.16 2.76
N ASP A 38 13.66 9.66 3.29
CA ASP A 38 12.73 10.46 4.09
C ASP A 38 13.39 11.03 5.36
N ALA A 39 14.18 10.22 6.06
CA ALA A 39 14.95 10.65 7.24
C ALA A 39 16.03 11.70 6.88
N LEU A 40 16.74 11.51 5.77
CA LEU A 40 17.71 12.49 5.25
C LEU A 40 17.03 13.83 4.93
N LEU A 41 15.85 13.80 4.31
CA LEU A 41 15.13 15.01 3.95
C LEU A 41 14.57 15.74 5.17
N ALA A 42 14.12 15.01 6.19
CA ALA A 42 13.79 15.58 7.50
C ALA A 42 15.00 16.26 8.16
N TYR A 43 16.19 15.64 8.09
CA TYR A 43 17.44 16.22 8.59
C TYR A 43 17.81 17.51 7.84
N VAL A 44 17.82 17.46 6.50
CA VAL A 44 18.19 18.57 5.62
C VAL A 44 17.23 19.76 5.76
N ALA A 45 15.94 19.52 5.98
CA ALA A 45 14.96 20.59 6.16
C ALA A 45 15.18 21.40 7.46
N ALA A 46 15.78 20.80 8.49
CA ALA A 46 15.93 21.39 9.82
C ALA A 46 17.32 22.02 10.08
N HIS A 47 18.35 21.66 9.31
CA HIS A 47 19.73 22.10 9.52
C HIS A 47 20.19 23.17 8.52
N GLU A 48 21.06 24.08 8.94
CA GLU A 48 21.76 25.00 8.03
C GLU A 48 22.78 24.22 7.18
N LEU A 49 22.56 24.20 5.87
CA LEU A 49 23.22 23.28 4.95
C LEU A 49 24.58 23.78 4.47
N THR A 50 25.51 22.85 4.29
CA THR A 50 26.76 23.08 3.54
C THR A 50 26.55 22.87 2.03
N ASP A 51 27.48 23.34 1.18
CA ASP A 51 27.40 23.32 -0.30
C ASP A 51 26.68 22.10 -0.91
N THR A 52 27.06 20.86 -0.56
CA THR A 52 26.52 19.63 -1.15
C THR A 52 25.13 19.28 -0.61
N GLU A 53 24.87 19.58 0.66
CA GLU A 53 23.57 19.37 1.30
C GLU A 53 22.52 20.36 0.77
N GLU A 54 22.93 21.58 0.44
CA GLU A 54 22.09 22.58 -0.23
C GLU A 54 21.66 22.11 -1.63
N LEU A 55 22.56 21.44 -2.36
CA LEU A 55 22.22 20.82 -3.65
C LEU A 55 21.22 19.67 -3.48
N LEU A 56 21.34 18.84 -2.42
CA LEU A 56 20.36 17.80 -2.09
C LEU A 56 18.98 18.41 -1.76
N ALA A 57 18.95 19.50 -0.99
CA ALA A 57 17.70 20.21 -0.70
C ALA A 57 17.02 20.74 -1.98
N LYS A 58 17.78 21.29 -2.91
CA LYS A 58 17.26 21.82 -4.20
C LYS A 58 16.63 20.74 -5.08
N ILE A 59 17.12 19.50 -5.01
CA ILE A 59 16.58 18.36 -5.77
C ILE A 59 15.62 17.49 -4.95
N SER A 60 15.37 17.81 -3.67
CA SER A 60 14.50 17.01 -2.78
C SER A 60 13.09 16.82 -3.36
N GLU A 61 12.52 17.87 -3.94
CA GLU A 61 11.23 17.81 -4.63
C GLU A 61 11.24 16.84 -5.82
N LEU A 62 12.34 16.78 -6.56
CA LEU A 62 12.51 15.86 -7.70
C LEU A 62 12.82 14.43 -7.24
N LEU A 63 13.51 14.25 -6.11
CA LEU A 63 13.74 12.94 -5.50
C LEU A 63 12.43 12.32 -5.00
N HIS A 64 11.47 13.14 -4.55
CA HIS A 64 10.12 12.70 -4.21
C HIS A 64 9.21 12.53 -5.43
N ALA A 65 9.39 13.36 -6.47
CA ALA A 65 8.59 13.35 -7.69
C ALA A 65 9.41 12.86 -8.88
N GLN A 66 9.37 11.56 -9.16
CA GLN A 66 9.97 11.01 -10.38
C GLN A 66 9.16 11.33 -11.67
N SER A 67 8.26 12.31 -11.66
CA SER A 67 7.31 12.57 -12.76
C SER A 67 6.97 14.06 -12.97
N GLU A 68 6.56 14.40 -14.20
CA GLU A 68 6.57 15.78 -14.74
C GLU A 68 5.34 16.65 -14.42
N SER A 69 4.16 16.12 -14.10
CA SER A 69 2.95 16.93 -13.84
C SER A 69 2.63 17.09 -12.35
N LEU A 70 1.95 18.19 -11.97
CA LEU A 70 1.47 18.43 -10.60
C LEU A 70 0.53 17.33 -10.08
N GLU A 71 -0.19 16.65 -10.98
CA GLU A 71 -1.09 15.53 -10.68
C GLU A 71 -0.28 14.24 -10.49
N ASP A 72 0.70 13.99 -11.35
CA ASP A 72 1.63 12.87 -11.21
C ASP A 72 2.51 13.00 -9.97
N ARG A 73 2.78 14.24 -9.51
CA ARG A 73 3.47 14.52 -8.24
C ARG A 73 2.66 14.06 -7.04
N ARG A 74 1.34 14.28 -7.05
CA ARG A 74 0.45 13.79 -5.98
C ARG A 74 0.39 12.28 -6.02
N ALA A 75 0.15 11.69 -7.19
CA ALA A 75 0.18 10.23 -7.36
C ALA A 75 1.52 9.62 -6.90
N ALA A 76 2.65 10.25 -7.23
CA ALA A 76 3.97 9.84 -6.77
C ALA A 76 4.14 9.97 -5.25
N GLN A 77 3.58 11.00 -4.61
CA GLN A 77 3.60 11.12 -3.13
C GLN A 77 2.81 9.99 -2.44
N ASP A 78 1.71 9.52 -3.03
CA ASP A 78 0.98 8.34 -2.55
C ASP A 78 1.78 7.05 -2.78
N GLU A 79 2.48 6.96 -3.92
CA GLU A 79 3.39 5.85 -4.18
C GLU A 79 4.56 5.82 -3.17
N VAL A 80 5.10 6.98 -2.77
CA VAL A 80 6.13 7.07 -1.74
C VAL A 80 5.62 6.52 -0.40
N GLN A 81 4.36 6.76 -0.05
CA GLN A 81 3.76 6.18 1.16
C GLN A 81 3.72 4.64 1.09
N ASN A 82 3.56 4.06 -0.11
CA ASN A 82 3.60 2.61 -0.28
C ASN A 82 4.98 2.00 0.00
N TYR A 83 6.07 2.77 -0.02
CA TYR A 83 7.40 2.30 0.38
C TYR A 83 7.58 2.14 1.90
N ASN A 84 6.64 2.65 2.71
CA ASN A 84 6.65 2.43 4.16
C ASN A 84 6.36 0.96 4.54
N PHE A 85 5.96 0.13 3.57
CA PHE A 85 5.52 -1.24 3.80
C PHE A 85 6.44 -2.24 3.09
N ALA A 86 6.87 -3.26 3.84
CA ALA A 86 7.46 -4.47 3.29
C ALA A 86 6.39 -5.30 2.58
N ARG A 87 6.72 -5.86 1.42
CA ARG A 87 5.82 -6.69 0.60
C ARG A 87 6.19 -8.16 0.71
N PHE A 88 5.20 -9.01 0.91
CA PHE A 88 5.29 -10.45 1.04
C PHE A 88 4.40 -11.12 -0.01
N ALA A 89 4.82 -12.28 -0.53
CA ALA A 89 4.09 -12.96 -1.60
C ALA A 89 2.64 -13.30 -1.17
N GLY A 90 1.67 -12.86 -1.99
CA GLY A 90 0.24 -13.10 -1.76
C GLY A 90 -0.26 -14.49 -2.13
N GLY A 91 0.52 -15.22 -2.93
CA GLY A 91 0.13 -16.48 -3.56
C GLY A 91 0.03 -16.36 -5.08
N SER A 92 -0.51 -17.39 -5.71
CA SER A 92 -0.71 -17.48 -7.16
C SER A 92 -2.20 -17.52 -7.50
N HIS A 93 -2.54 -17.03 -8.69
CA HIS A 93 -3.89 -17.07 -9.25
C HIS A 93 -3.79 -17.41 -10.74
N TYR A 94 -4.60 -18.34 -11.23
CA TYR A 94 -4.56 -18.74 -12.64
C TYR A 94 -5.62 -18.01 -13.43
N VAL A 95 -5.19 -17.50 -14.58
CA VAL A 95 -6.02 -16.75 -15.51
C VAL A 95 -5.88 -17.37 -16.89
N LEU A 96 -6.92 -17.29 -17.71
CA LEU A 96 -6.82 -17.72 -19.11
C LEU A 96 -5.99 -16.70 -19.88
N ASN A 97 -5.20 -17.17 -20.84
CA ASN A 97 -4.44 -16.24 -21.68
C ASN A 97 -5.42 -15.44 -22.56
N ILE A 98 -5.52 -14.13 -22.31
CA ILE A 98 -6.41 -13.23 -23.06
C ILE A 98 -5.76 -12.92 -24.42
N ASP A 99 -6.43 -13.26 -25.51
CA ASP A 99 -6.05 -12.81 -26.85
C ASP A 99 -6.32 -11.30 -26.98
N HIS A 100 -5.27 -10.49 -27.10
CA HIS A 100 -5.40 -9.04 -27.20
C HIS A 100 -6.13 -8.57 -28.47
N GLU A 101 -6.24 -9.42 -29.51
CA GLU A 101 -6.93 -9.08 -30.75
C GLU A 101 -8.43 -9.46 -30.74
N ASN A 102 -8.87 -10.31 -29.81
CA ASN A 102 -10.26 -10.76 -29.70
C ASN A 102 -10.77 -10.58 -28.26
N PRO A 103 -11.82 -9.75 -28.01
CA PRO A 103 -12.33 -9.52 -26.66
C PRO A 103 -12.68 -10.85 -25.98
N ALA A 104 -12.31 -10.97 -24.70
CA ALA A 104 -12.45 -12.18 -23.89
C ALA A 104 -13.87 -12.76 -24.01
N LYS A 105 -14.02 -13.81 -24.82
CA LYS A 105 -15.26 -14.59 -24.81
C LYS A 105 -15.27 -15.42 -23.53
N PRO A 106 -16.41 -15.51 -22.82
CA PRO A 106 -16.51 -16.39 -21.68
C PRO A 106 -16.11 -17.82 -22.12
N PRO A 107 -15.26 -18.50 -21.35
CA PRO A 107 -14.90 -19.88 -21.66
C PRO A 107 -16.15 -20.78 -21.63
N GLU A 108 -16.06 -21.96 -22.22
CA GLU A 108 -17.10 -22.98 -22.06
C GLU A 108 -17.40 -23.18 -20.56
N GLU A 109 -18.68 -23.31 -20.19
CA GLU A 109 -19.13 -23.37 -18.79
C GLU A 109 -18.34 -24.40 -17.97
N LYS A 110 -18.04 -25.57 -18.57
CA LYS A 110 -17.21 -26.60 -17.95
C LYS A 110 -15.79 -26.10 -17.61
N THR A 111 -15.17 -25.35 -18.51
CA THR A 111 -13.82 -24.78 -18.29
C THR A 111 -13.86 -23.66 -17.27
N ALA A 112 -14.92 -22.85 -17.24
CA ALA A 112 -15.12 -21.83 -16.22
C ALA A 112 -15.17 -22.45 -14.81
N VAL A 113 -15.96 -23.50 -14.62
CA VAL A 113 -16.08 -24.24 -13.36
C VAL A 113 -14.75 -24.90 -12.96
N LEU A 114 -14.03 -25.49 -13.92
CA LEU A 114 -12.71 -26.08 -13.64
C LEU A 114 -11.68 -25.03 -13.22
N LEU A 115 -11.67 -23.86 -13.85
CA LEU A 115 -10.78 -22.77 -13.48
C LEU A 115 -11.14 -22.17 -12.11
N GLU A 116 -12.42 -22.03 -11.82
CA GLU A 116 -12.89 -21.60 -10.50
C GLU A 116 -12.42 -22.58 -9.42
N SER A 117 -12.64 -23.88 -9.62
CA SER A 117 -12.15 -24.94 -8.71
C SER A 117 -10.63 -24.90 -8.56
N LEU A 118 -9.88 -24.72 -9.66
CA LEU A 118 -8.41 -24.58 -9.64
C LEU A 118 -7.96 -23.40 -8.77
N ASN A 119 -8.60 -22.24 -8.92
CA ASN A 119 -8.26 -21.04 -8.14
C ASN A 119 -8.69 -21.14 -6.67
N GLN A 120 -9.81 -21.81 -6.38
CA GLN A 120 -10.23 -22.12 -5.01
C GLN A 120 -9.19 -23.02 -4.32
N SER A 121 -8.72 -24.09 -4.99
CA SER A 121 -7.68 -24.98 -4.48
C SER A 121 -6.33 -24.27 -4.31
N GLN A 122 -5.94 -23.41 -5.26
CA GLN A 122 -4.72 -22.59 -5.13
C GLN A 122 -4.81 -21.62 -3.95
N SER A 123 -5.97 -20.98 -3.71
CA SER A 123 -6.17 -20.09 -2.56
C SER A 123 -6.05 -20.83 -1.23
N LEU A 124 -6.60 -22.05 -1.12
CA LEU A 124 -6.47 -22.87 0.08
C LEU A 124 -5.03 -23.36 0.26
N PHE A 125 -4.36 -23.78 -0.81
CA PHE A 125 -2.95 -24.19 -0.80
C PHE A 125 -2.05 -23.06 -0.28
N ASP A 126 -2.18 -21.85 -0.81
CA ASP A 126 -1.36 -20.70 -0.42
C ASP A 126 -1.58 -20.30 1.04
N SER A 127 -2.82 -20.33 1.52
CA SER A 127 -3.14 -20.07 2.93
C SER A 127 -2.54 -21.14 3.85
N THR A 128 -2.66 -22.41 3.46
CA THR A 128 -2.12 -23.56 4.19
C THR A 128 -0.60 -23.51 4.25
N ALA A 129 0.08 -23.18 3.15
CA ALA A 129 1.53 -23.10 3.09
C ALA A 129 2.09 -22.02 4.03
N ARG A 130 1.45 -20.84 4.06
CA ARG A 130 1.80 -19.77 5.01
C ARG A 130 1.59 -20.19 6.46
N GLN A 131 0.49 -20.89 6.75
CA GLN A 131 0.24 -21.39 8.10
C GLN A 131 1.26 -22.45 8.53
N VAL A 132 1.66 -23.35 7.63
CA VAL A 132 2.71 -24.34 7.91
C VAL A 132 4.03 -23.67 8.25
N GLN A 133 4.46 -22.64 7.48
CA GLN A 133 5.67 -21.86 7.82
C GLN A 133 5.57 -21.23 9.21
N GLN A 134 4.42 -20.65 9.55
CA GLN A 134 4.20 -20.06 10.87
C GLN A 134 4.25 -21.11 12.00
N LEU A 135 3.71 -22.30 11.78
CA LEU A 135 3.73 -23.40 12.74
C LEU A 135 5.13 -24.01 12.89
N GLN A 136 5.93 -24.07 11.82
CA GLN A 136 7.35 -24.48 11.89
C GLN A 136 8.15 -23.53 12.81
N TRP A 137 7.93 -22.22 12.69
CA TRP A 137 8.49 -21.24 13.62
C TRP A 137 7.93 -21.41 15.04
N ALA A 138 6.63 -21.69 15.19
CA ALA A 138 6.02 -21.90 16.50
C ALA A 138 6.60 -23.13 17.23
N LEU A 139 6.95 -24.20 16.50
CA LEU A 139 7.66 -25.36 17.04
C LEU A 139 9.07 -24.99 17.53
N PHE A 140 9.81 -24.19 16.76
CA PHE A 140 11.09 -23.63 17.20
C PHE A 140 10.92 -22.76 18.45
N SER A 141 9.84 -21.96 18.51
CA SER A 141 9.54 -21.10 19.64
C SER A 141 9.33 -21.90 20.93
N ILE A 142 8.60 -23.02 20.86
CA ILE A 142 8.42 -23.92 22.02
C ILE A 142 9.77 -24.52 22.44
N TRP A 143 10.56 -25.02 21.49
CA TRP A 143 11.90 -25.55 21.79
C TRP A 143 12.79 -24.52 22.50
N TRP A 144 12.78 -23.27 22.06
CA TRP A 144 13.56 -22.19 22.68
C TRP A 144 13.03 -21.84 24.08
N LYS A 145 11.70 -21.72 24.24
CA LYS A 145 11.08 -21.47 25.55
C LYS A 145 11.43 -22.58 26.54
N TYR A 146 11.32 -23.85 26.13
CA TYR A 146 11.72 -25.00 26.92
C TYR A 146 13.20 -24.97 27.33
N SER A 147 14.08 -24.69 26.37
CA SER A 147 15.54 -24.68 26.56
C SER A 147 15.98 -23.56 27.52
N THR A 148 15.22 -22.47 27.59
CA THR A 148 15.56 -21.31 28.42
C THR A 148 14.84 -21.30 29.76
N ASP A 149 13.75 -22.06 29.92
CA ASP A 149 12.94 -22.08 31.14
C ASP A 149 13.70 -22.69 32.33
N LYS A 150 13.76 -21.93 33.44
CA LYS A 150 14.37 -22.39 34.69
C LYS A 150 13.55 -23.45 35.41
N GLN A 151 12.24 -23.49 35.16
CA GLN A 151 11.29 -24.45 35.74
C GLN A 151 10.90 -25.55 34.76
N ARG A 152 11.74 -25.81 33.75
CA ARG A 152 11.42 -26.76 32.66
C ARG A 152 10.88 -28.10 33.13
N GLY A 153 11.40 -28.66 34.22
CA GLY A 153 10.94 -29.95 34.77
C GLY A 153 9.53 -29.95 35.39
N GLU A 154 9.06 -28.80 35.89
CA GLU A 154 7.69 -28.66 36.41
C GLU A 154 6.67 -28.40 35.27
N LYS A 155 7.14 -27.75 34.20
CA LYS A 155 6.34 -27.39 33.02
C LYS A 155 6.43 -28.37 31.85
N THR A 156 7.21 -29.45 31.96
CA THR A 156 7.39 -30.43 30.86
C THR A 156 6.06 -30.88 30.27
N ALA A 157 5.09 -31.27 31.11
CA ALA A 157 3.77 -31.74 30.63
C ALA A 157 2.98 -30.67 29.85
N HIS A 158 3.13 -29.39 30.22
CA HIS A 158 2.51 -28.27 29.50
C HIS A 158 3.11 -28.13 28.10
N TYR A 159 4.46 -28.15 28.00
CA TYR A 159 5.15 -28.08 26.72
C TYR A 159 4.88 -29.32 25.86
N THR A 160 4.86 -30.53 26.43
CA THR A 160 4.51 -31.77 25.71
C THR A 160 3.13 -31.66 25.07
N THR A 161 2.13 -31.18 25.82
CA THR A 161 0.77 -31.00 25.29
C THR A 161 0.73 -30.01 24.12
N GLN A 162 1.47 -28.89 24.23
CA GLN A 162 1.57 -27.92 23.14
C GLN A 162 2.26 -28.50 21.90
N VAL A 163 3.35 -29.25 22.07
CA VAL A 163 4.07 -29.89 20.96
C VAL A 163 3.17 -30.91 20.26
N ASP A 164 2.46 -31.76 21.02
CA ASP A 164 1.56 -32.77 20.46
C ASP A 164 0.45 -32.11 19.62
N GLN A 165 -0.21 -31.07 20.15
CA GLN A 165 -1.22 -30.31 19.41
C GLN A 165 -0.67 -29.68 18.13
N LEU A 166 0.54 -29.11 18.19
CA LEU A 166 1.17 -28.45 17.06
C LEU A 166 1.59 -29.46 15.99
N ARG A 167 2.12 -30.64 16.39
CA ARG A 167 2.43 -31.74 15.47
C ARG A 167 1.18 -32.27 14.78
N ASP A 168 0.09 -32.48 15.51
CA ASP A 168 -1.18 -32.92 14.94
C ASP A 168 -1.73 -31.91 13.91
N GLN A 169 -1.63 -30.61 14.23
CA GLN A 169 -1.99 -29.53 13.29
C GLN A 169 -1.10 -29.52 12.05
N LEU A 170 0.22 -29.56 12.21
CA LEU A 170 1.17 -29.59 11.09
C LEU A 170 0.90 -30.78 10.17
N GLN A 171 0.74 -31.98 10.73
CA GLN A 171 0.47 -33.18 9.93
C GLN A 171 -0.84 -33.07 9.14
N ALA A 172 -1.89 -32.51 9.75
CA ALA A 172 -3.16 -32.31 9.05
C ALA A 172 -3.04 -31.26 7.93
N LEU A 173 -2.31 -30.17 8.15
CA LEU A 173 -2.11 -29.14 7.14
C LEU A 173 -1.20 -29.62 5.99
N GLU A 174 -0.18 -30.42 6.28
CA GLU A 174 0.65 -31.06 5.24
C GLU A 174 -0.19 -32.00 4.36
N GLN A 175 -1.14 -32.75 4.93
CA GLN A 175 -2.09 -33.54 4.16
C GLN A 175 -2.99 -32.67 3.25
N ILE A 176 -3.45 -31.52 3.74
CA ILE A 176 -4.21 -30.57 2.91
C ILE A 176 -3.34 -30.03 1.78
N LEU A 177 -2.06 -29.70 2.03
CA LEU A 177 -1.14 -29.24 0.98
C LEU A 177 -0.96 -30.27 -0.12
N ASP A 178 -0.74 -31.54 0.24
CA ASP A 178 -0.59 -32.62 -0.72
C ASP A 178 -1.88 -32.80 -1.54
N GLN A 179 -3.04 -32.82 -0.88
CA GLN A 179 -4.34 -32.94 -1.54
C GLN A 179 -4.63 -31.79 -2.51
N GLN A 180 -4.39 -30.53 -2.09
CA GLN A 180 -4.63 -29.38 -2.95
C GLN A 180 -3.60 -29.29 -4.07
N SER A 181 -2.34 -29.69 -3.84
CA SER A 181 -1.33 -29.81 -4.88
C SER A 181 -1.75 -30.79 -5.97
N ASP A 182 -2.24 -31.98 -5.59
CA ASP A 182 -2.76 -32.96 -6.53
C ASP A 182 -3.99 -32.44 -7.30
N ALA A 183 -4.92 -31.76 -6.61
CA ALA A 183 -6.09 -31.14 -7.23
C ALA A 183 -5.73 -30.06 -8.25
N ILE A 184 -4.73 -29.22 -7.94
CA ILE A 184 -4.20 -28.19 -8.85
C ILE A 184 -3.60 -28.83 -10.10
N VAL A 185 -2.79 -29.89 -9.93
CA VAL A 185 -2.18 -30.62 -11.06
C VAL A 185 -3.25 -31.29 -11.92
N GLU A 186 -4.25 -31.92 -11.30
CA GLU A 186 -5.35 -32.56 -12.01
C GLU A 186 -6.18 -31.54 -12.80
N ALA A 187 -6.60 -30.44 -12.18
CA ALA A 187 -7.39 -29.40 -12.83
C ALA A 187 -6.62 -28.76 -14.00
N LYS A 188 -5.32 -28.48 -13.82
CA LYS A 188 -4.45 -28.01 -14.92
C LYS A 188 -4.38 -29.01 -16.08
N GLY A 189 -4.37 -30.32 -15.80
CA GLY A 189 -4.35 -31.37 -16.82
C GLY A 189 -5.67 -31.51 -17.58
N GLN A 190 -6.80 -31.09 -17.01
CA GLN A 190 -8.12 -31.15 -17.63
C GLN A 190 -8.46 -29.91 -18.47
N ILE A 191 -7.82 -28.77 -18.18
CA ILE A 191 -8.00 -27.53 -18.94
C ILE A 191 -7.15 -27.59 -20.21
N ALA A 192 -7.81 -27.60 -21.37
CA ALA A 192 -7.14 -27.70 -22.67
C ALA A 192 -6.54 -26.36 -23.17
N LEU A 193 -6.85 -25.25 -22.50
CA LEU A 193 -6.39 -23.89 -22.85
C LEU A 193 -5.10 -23.54 -22.12
N ASP A 194 -4.31 -22.64 -22.71
CA ASP A 194 -3.10 -22.12 -22.09
C ASP A 194 -3.44 -21.26 -20.85
N LEU A 195 -3.00 -21.74 -19.69
CA LEU A 195 -3.12 -21.04 -18.42
C LEU A 195 -1.92 -20.14 -18.18
N LYS A 196 -2.18 -18.93 -17.70
CA LYS A 196 -1.16 -17.99 -17.22
C LYS A 196 -1.23 -17.90 -15.71
N GLU A 197 -0.08 -18.05 -15.06
CA GLU A 197 0.05 -17.81 -13.62
C GLU A 197 0.20 -16.30 -13.39
N ALA A 198 -0.76 -15.72 -12.68
CA ALA A 198 -0.75 -14.36 -12.18
C ALA A 198 -0.45 -14.34 -10.68
N THR A 199 0.09 -13.24 -10.19
CA THR A 199 0.36 -13.06 -8.76
C THR A 199 -0.89 -12.59 -8.04
N ALA A 200 -1.28 -13.27 -6.96
CA ALA A 200 -2.35 -12.81 -6.09
C ALA A 200 -1.96 -11.50 -5.36
N PRO A 201 -2.94 -10.72 -4.84
CA PRO A 201 -2.67 -9.48 -4.12
C PRO A 201 -1.67 -9.67 -2.98
N VAL A 202 -0.65 -8.81 -2.99
CA VAL A 202 0.52 -8.84 -2.10
C VAL A 202 0.11 -8.64 -0.65
N LEU A 203 0.75 -9.35 0.27
CA LEU A 203 0.63 -9.07 1.70
C LEU A 203 1.62 -7.96 2.07
N ALA A 204 1.21 -7.04 2.93
CA ALA A 204 2.03 -5.91 3.36
C ALA A 204 2.14 -5.85 4.89
N GLN A 205 3.27 -5.35 5.37
CA GLN A 205 3.51 -5.04 6.79
C GLN A 205 4.35 -3.76 6.87
N GLN A 206 4.08 -2.89 7.83
CA GLN A 206 4.89 -1.69 8.01
C GLN A 206 6.33 -2.03 8.41
N GLN A 207 7.26 -1.25 7.88
CA GLN A 207 8.68 -1.33 8.22
C GLN A 207 9.01 -0.57 9.51
N ASP A 208 10.09 -0.97 10.18
CA ASP A 208 10.59 -0.26 11.36
C ASP A 208 11.03 1.18 10.99
N PRO A 209 10.87 2.17 11.90
CA PRO A 209 11.35 3.53 11.65
C PRO A 209 12.83 3.57 11.30
N THR A 210 13.22 4.42 10.37
CA THR A 210 14.62 4.61 9.96
C THR A 210 15.25 5.76 10.72
N LEU A 211 16.37 5.48 11.38
CA LEU A 211 17.21 6.46 12.05
C LEU A 211 18.29 6.96 11.10
N PHE A 212 18.48 8.28 11.09
CA PHE A 212 19.55 8.97 10.40
C PHE A 212 20.40 9.74 11.41
N LEU A 213 21.72 9.62 11.27
CA LEU A 213 22.72 10.31 12.06
C LEU A 213 23.68 11.06 11.13
N GLY A 214 23.75 12.39 11.30
CA GLY A 214 24.75 13.23 10.66
C GLY A 214 26.09 13.23 11.41
N ASP A 215 27.11 13.85 10.81
CA ASP A 215 28.47 13.99 11.36
C ASP A 215 29.22 12.66 11.67
N VAL A 216 28.75 11.52 11.17
CA VAL A 216 29.42 10.20 11.30
C VAL A 216 29.89 9.70 9.94
N ARG A 217 31.21 9.69 9.72
CA ARG A 217 31.78 9.04 8.53
C ARG A 217 31.68 7.53 8.64
N SER A 218 31.39 6.88 7.53
CA SER A 218 31.51 5.42 7.42
C SER A 218 32.93 4.98 7.82
N GLY A 219 33.04 3.91 8.60
CA GLY A 219 34.34 3.28 8.85
C GLY A 219 34.92 2.66 7.58
N TRP A 220 34.08 2.29 6.61
CA TRP A 220 34.50 1.61 5.41
C TRP A 220 35.29 2.51 4.46
N PRO A 221 36.29 1.94 3.77
CA PRO A 221 37.09 2.70 2.82
C PRO A 221 36.28 3.04 1.57
N LEU A 222 36.56 4.20 0.95
CA LEU A 222 35.80 4.72 -0.20
C LEU A 222 35.98 3.86 -1.48
N ASP A 223 37.11 3.17 -1.57
CA ASP A 223 37.50 2.23 -2.63
C ASP A 223 37.07 0.77 -2.32
N TYR A 224 36.15 0.54 -1.37
CA TYR A 224 35.69 -0.81 -1.02
C TYR A 224 35.16 -1.62 -2.23
N LEU A 225 34.63 -0.94 -3.25
CA LEU A 225 34.14 -1.57 -4.49
C LEU A 225 35.23 -1.79 -5.54
N ASP A 226 36.41 -1.19 -5.35
CA ASP A 226 37.52 -1.37 -6.28
C ASP A 226 38.08 -2.80 -6.13
N PRO A 227 38.58 -3.42 -7.21
CA PRO A 227 39.15 -4.75 -7.14
C PRO A 227 40.23 -4.81 -6.05
N LEU A 228 40.00 -5.63 -5.03
CA LEU A 228 40.96 -5.81 -3.94
C LEU A 228 42.30 -6.25 -4.54
N THR A 229 43.29 -5.38 -4.42
CA THR A 229 44.64 -5.73 -4.83
C THR A 229 45.15 -6.81 -3.87
N VAL A 230 45.68 -7.89 -4.43
CA VAL A 230 46.22 -9.02 -3.64
C VAL A 230 47.69 -9.22 -4.01
N ARG A 231 48.53 -9.41 -3.00
CA ARG A 231 49.92 -9.84 -3.20
C ARG A 231 49.98 -11.35 -3.26
N LEU A 232 50.59 -11.89 -4.31
CA LEU A 232 50.95 -13.30 -4.41
C LEU A 232 52.23 -13.53 -3.60
N GLY A 233 52.47 -14.77 -3.16
CA GLY A 233 53.67 -15.10 -2.37
C GLY A 233 54.99 -14.80 -3.10
N GLU A 234 54.97 -14.75 -4.43
CA GLU A 234 56.09 -14.35 -5.29
C GLU A 234 56.38 -12.84 -5.27
N HIS A 235 55.41 -12.01 -4.87
CA HIS A 235 55.55 -10.55 -4.76
C HIS A 235 56.04 -10.09 -3.37
N ILE A 236 56.27 -11.04 -2.45
CA ILE A 236 56.82 -10.77 -1.10
C ILE A 236 58.33 -10.73 -1.19
N ASN A 237 58.97 -9.74 -0.56
CA ASN A 237 60.43 -9.67 -0.55
C ASN A 237 60.98 -10.94 0.12
N GLN A 238 61.88 -11.67 -0.53
CA GLN A 238 62.48 -12.90 0.02
C GLN A 238 63.94 -12.69 0.45
N GLU A 239 64.54 -11.54 0.11
CA GLU A 239 65.94 -11.23 0.39
C GLU A 239 66.12 -10.50 1.71
N GLY A 240 67.10 -10.93 2.51
CA GLY A 240 67.49 -10.24 3.75
C GLY A 240 66.52 -10.39 4.94
N LEU A 241 65.48 -11.22 4.80
CA LEU A 241 64.46 -11.38 5.82
C LEU A 241 64.96 -12.16 7.06
N PRO A 242 64.61 -11.74 8.29
CA PRO A 242 64.97 -12.42 9.53
C PRO A 242 64.22 -13.75 9.67
N ASP A 243 64.83 -14.72 10.35
CA ASP A 243 64.19 -16.00 10.68
C ASP A 243 63.17 -15.85 11.84
N VAL A 244 62.04 -16.56 11.73
CA VAL A 244 61.02 -16.59 12.80
C VAL A 244 61.50 -17.52 13.90
N SER A 245 61.81 -16.97 15.08
CA SER A 245 62.41 -17.73 16.19
C SER A 245 61.47 -18.78 16.79
N ASN A 246 60.15 -18.53 16.75
CA ASN A 246 59.12 -19.48 17.20
C ASN A 246 57.85 -19.38 16.34
N PRO A 247 57.65 -20.28 15.35
CA PRO A 247 56.49 -20.24 14.45
C PRO A 247 55.12 -20.37 15.14
N ALA A 248 55.06 -21.02 16.32
CA ALA A 248 53.82 -21.22 17.05
C ALA A 248 53.26 -19.91 17.65
N ASP A 249 54.13 -18.96 18.03
CA ASP A 249 53.72 -17.68 18.63
C ASP A 249 52.97 -16.78 17.62
N TYR A 250 53.22 -16.99 16.33
CA TYR A 250 52.55 -16.29 15.23
C TYR A 250 51.39 -17.10 14.63
N GLY A 251 51.04 -18.25 15.23
CA GLY A 251 49.94 -19.08 14.77
C GLY A 251 50.16 -19.70 13.38
N LEU A 252 51.41 -19.86 12.93
CA LEU A 252 51.74 -20.35 11.58
C LEU A 252 51.26 -21.79 11.29
N ASN A 253 50.80 -22.53 12.30
CA ASN A 253 50.20 -23.87 12.16
C ASN A 253 48.67 -23.86 11.98
N CYS A 254 48.02 -22.71 12.14
CA CYS A 254 46.56 -22.57 11.97
C CYS A 254 46.08 -22.55 10.51
N PRO A 255 46.80 -21.91 9.54
CA PRO A 255 46.37 -21.94 8.15
C PRO A 255 46.59 -23.33 7.51
N PRO A 256 45.83 -23.67 6.44
CA PRO A 256 46.05 -24.88 5.66
C PRO A 256 47.50 -25.00 5.18
N ASP A 257 48.01 -26.23 5.06
CA ASP A 257 49.41 -26.51 4.69
C ASP A 257 49.89 -25.74 3.44
N THR A 258 48.99 -25.51 2.48
CA THR A 258 49.27 -24.77 1.24
C THR A 258 49.57 -23.29 1.44
N LEU A 259 49.22 -22.70 2.59
CA LEU A 259 49.39 -21.27 2.89
C LEU A 259 50.45 -21.00 3.97
N GLN A 260 51.01 -22.03 4.60
CA GLN A 260 51.96 -21.89 5.71
C GLN A 260 53.27 -21.25 5.27
N ASP A 261 53.78 -21.57 4.08
CA ASP A 261 54.99 -20.96 3.52
C ASP A 261 54.81 -19.46 3.27
N THR A 262 53.67 -19.08 2.69
CA THR A 262 53.32 -17.67 2.45
C THR A 262 53.11 -16.91 3.76
N ALA A 263 52.42 -17.51 4.74
CA ALA A 263 52.24 -16.92 6.06
C ALA A 263 53.59 -16.70 6.77
N THR A 264 54.52 -17.64 6.64
CA THR A 264 55.88 -17.53 7.19
C THR A 264 56.63 -16.36 6.54
N LEU A 265 56.58 -16.23 5.21
CA LEU A 265 57.21 -15.11 4.49
C LEU A 265 56.65 -13.74 4.94
N LEU A 266 55.33 -13.62 5.13
CA LEU A 266 54.70 -12.39 5.61
C LEU A 266 55.15 -12.00 7.02
N VAL A 267 55.27 -12.97 7.94
CA VAL A 267 55.76 -12.70 9.32
C VAL A 267 57.21 -12.22 9.29
N ARG A 268 58.06 -12.86 8.47
CA ARG A 268 59.45 -12.47 8.31
C ARG A 268 59.59 -11.05 7.72
N GLU A 269 58.78 -10.73 6.71
CA GLU A 269 58.70 -9.38 6.12
C GLU A 269 58.25 -8.33 7.15
N PHE A 270 57.26 -8.66 8.00
CA PHE A 270 56.80 -7.79 9.08
C PHE A 270 57.91 -7.46 10.10
N LEU A 271 58.70 -8.46 10.50
CA LEU A 271 59.81 -8.28 11.44
C LEU A 271 60.94 -7.43 10.84
N PHE A 272 61.25 -7.62 9.56
CA PHE A 272 62.25 -6.81 8.84
C PHE A 272 61.90 -5.31 8.89
N TYR A 273 60.66 -4.95 8.55
CA TYR A 273 60.21 -3.55 8.62
C TYR A 273 60.06 -3.03 10.05
N GLY A 274 59.77 -3.89 11.03
CA GLY A 274 59.67 -3.53 12.44
C GLY A 274 60.98 -3.03 13.04
N ASP A 275 62.10 -3.65 12.69
CA ASP A 275 63.43 -3.33 13.23
C ASP A 275 64.10 -2.13 12.50
N GLU A 276 63.83 -1.91 11.21
CA GLU A 276 64.45 -0.82 10.43
C GLU A 276 63.76 0.55 10.61
N LEU A 277 62.51 0.59 11.09
CA LEU A 277 61.71 1.82 11.28
C LEU A 277 62.16 2.73 12.44
N ASP A 278 63.10 2.27 13.28
CA ASP A 278 63.76 3.12 14.29
C ASP A 278 64.86 4.01 13.67
N SER A 279 65.18 3.78 12.40
CA SER A 279 66.09 4.59 11.60
C SER A 279 65.35 5.24 10.43
N SER A 280 65.70 6.49 10.14
CA SER A 280 65.04 7.39 9.18
C SER A 280 65.22 6.95 7.71
N VAL A 281 64.75 5.77 7.34
CA VAL A 281 64.77 5.25 5.97
C VAL A 281 63.43 5.54 5.31
N SER A 282 63.46 6.27 4.19
CA SER A 282 62.32 6.48 3.30
C SER A 282 61.94 5.16 2.62
N ILE A 283 60.71 4.71 2.86
CA ILE A 283 60.11 3.51 2.25
C ILE A 283 60.14 3.69 0.72
N PRO A 284 60.60 2.69 -0.07
CA PRO A 284 60.61 2.79 -1.52
C PRO A 284 59.18 2.95 -2.05
N THR A 285 58.94 3.99 -2.83
CA THR A 285 57.67 4.20 -3.53
C THR A 285 57.41 3.05 -4.53
N PRO A 286 56.14 2.70 -4.82
CA PRO A 286 55.76 1.52 -5.63
C PRO A 286 56.38 1.39 -7.03
N ASN A 287 57.13 2.39 -7.50
CA ASN A 287 57.68 2.48 -8.85
C ASN A 287 59.17 2.07 -8.96
N GLU A 288 59.84 1.61 -7.90
CA GLU A 288 61.29 1.34 -7.95
C GLU A 288 61.70 -0.15 -8.14
N SER A 289 60.82 -1.13 -7.95
CA SER A 289 61.06 -2.53 -8.33
C SER A 289 59.81 -3.18 -8.93
N LYS A 290 59.94 -3.87 -10.07
CA LYS A 290 58.82 -4.58 -10.72
C LYS A 290 58.50 -5.93 -10.07
N ASP A 291 59.42 -6.48 -9.27
CA ASP A 291 59.34 -7.86 -8.78
C ASP A 291 58.98 -7.96 -7.29
N THR A 292 59.06 -6.87 -6.52
CA THR A 292 58.71 -6.81 -5.11
C THR A 292 57.76 -5.66 -4.85
N LEU A 293 56.52 -5.97 -4.44
CA LEU A 293 55.55 -4.95 -4.06
C LEU A 293 55.69 -4.70 -2.55
N PRO A 294 55.73 -3.46 -2.06
CA PRO A 294 55.61 -3.20 -0.63
C PRO A 294 54.24 -3.72 -0.12
N PRO A 295 54.05 -3.89 1.20
CA PRO A 295 52.73 -4.13 1.76
C PRO A 295 51.72 -3.15 1.17
N LEU A 296 50.56 -3.64 0.72
CA LEU A 296 49.57 -2.84 -0.04
C LEU A 296 48.99 -1.66 0.76
N TYR A 297 49.27 -1.61 2.06
CA TYR A 297 48.82 -0.60 3.01
C TYR A 297 49.61 0.74 2.95
N HIS A 298 50.25 1.08 1.83
CA HIS A 298 51.23 2.18 1.77
C HIS A 298 50.95 3.25 0.71
N THR A 299 49.82 3.17 0.00
CA THR A 299 49.52 4.08 -1.12
C THR A 299 48.71 5.32 -0.73
N SER A 300 48.21 5.42 0.50
CA SER A 300 47.46 6.58 0.99
C SER A 300 47.78 6.90 2.47
N ASP A 301 47.55 8.15 2.91
CA ASP A 301 47.62 8.58 4.31
C ASP A 301 46.63 7.82 5.24
N GLN A 302 45.81 6.93 4.67
CA GLN A 302 44.69 6.19 5.26
C GLN A 302 45.14 5.07 6.22
N ASP A 303 46.26 4.42 5.92
CA ASP A 303 46.82 3.33 6.73
C ASP A 303 47.89 3.81 7.72
N GLN A 304 48.13 5.13 7.79
CA GLN A 304 49.00 5.74 8.77
C GLN A 304 48.13 6.35 9.90
N TRP A 305 48.19 5.77 11.11
CA TRP A 305 47.41 6.28 12.24
C TRP A 305 47.99 7.58 12.81
N ASN A 306 49.20 8.00 12.38
CA ASN A 306 49.76 9.35 12.58
C ASN A 306 49.72 9.88 14.03
N ASP A 307 50.14 9.07 15.01
CA ASP A 307 50.06 9.33 16.45
C ASP A 307 48.62 9.62 16.96
N GLN A 308 47.60 9.20 16.20
CA GLN A 308 46.18 9.28 16.55
C GLN A 308 45.65 7.89 16.92
N GLN A 309 44.53 7.88 17.63
CA GLN A 309 43.72 6.68 17.76
C GLN A 309 42.73 6.63 16.59
N PRO A 310 42.80 5.62 15.70
CA PRO A 310 41.89 5.52 14.55
C PRO A 310 40.42 5.42 15.00
N TRP A 311 39.51 5.81 14.12
CA TRP A 311 38.07 5.76 14.35
C TRP A 311 37.42 4.99 13.21
N PHE A 312 36.82 3.84 13.54
CA PHE A 312 36.19 2.95 12.55
C PHE A 312 34.80 2.51 13.04
N PRO A 313 33.76 3.35 12.85
CA PRO A 313 32.39 3.01 13.25
C PRO A 313 31.97 1.63 12.73
N LEU A 314 31.54 0.76 13.64
CA LEU A 314 31.20 -0.63 13.33
C LEU A 314 29.70 -0.90 13.52
N PHE A 315 29.14 -0.45 14.64
CA PHE A 315 27.71 -0.60 14.91
C PHE A 315 27.19 0.58 15.74
N LEU A 316 25.90 0.84 15.60
CA LEU A 316 25.15 1.76 16.43
C LEU A 316 24.33 0.97 17.44
N GLU A 317 24.38 1.36 18.71
CA GLU A 317 23.53 0.84 19.78
C GLU A 317 22.47 1.88 20.13
N TRP A 318 21.20 1.45 20.16
CA TRP A 318 20.07 2.31 20.48
C TRP A 318 19.23 1.73 21.62
N GLU A 319 18.64 2.60 22.43
CA GLU A 319 17.59 2.29 23.40
C GLU A 319 16.49 3.34 23.25
N ALA A 320 15.25 2.89 23.17
CA ALA A 320 14.07 3.73 23.16
C ALA A 320 13.11 3.33 24.27
N GLU A 321 12.45 4.33 24.84
CA GLU A 321 11.32 4.15 25.75
C GLU A 321 10.04 4.38 24.95
N TYR A 322 9.30 3.30 24.73
CA TYR A 322 8.04 3.23 24.00
C TYR A 322 6.86 3.33 24.96
N TYR A 323 5.87 4.13 24.61
CA TYR A 323 4.63 4.35 25.32
C TYR A 323 3.48 3.95 24.40
N HIS A 324 2.68 2.98 24.84
CA HIS A 324 1.52 2.51 24.11
C HIS A 324 0.33 3.43 24.42
N VAL A 325 -0.26 4.05 23.40
CA VAL A 325 -1.37 5.00 23.55
C VAL A 325 -2.65 4.31 23.14
N ASP A 326 -3.66 4.21 24.00
CA ASP A 326 -4.89 3.47 23.71
C ASP A 326 -5.45 3.77 22.30
N TYR A 327 -5.80 2.71 21.56
CA TYR A 327 -6.32 2.83 20.20
C TYR A 327 -7.54 3.76 20.08
N SER A 328 -8.35 3.87 21.13
CA SER A 328 -9.51 4.77 21.18
C SER A 328 -9.14 6.26 21.12
N GLU A 329 -7.88 6.63 21.39
CA GLU A 329 -7.38 8.00 21.23
C GLU A 329 -6.98 8.33 19.79
N TRP A 330 -7.03 7.35 18.87
CA TRP A 330 -6.64 7.54 17.48
C TRP A 330 -7.86 7.78 16.58
N ASN A 331 -7.69 8.64 15.58
CA ASN A 331 -8.61 8.80 14.48
C ASN A 331 -7.85 9.05 13.17
N ILE A 332 -8.47 8.75 12.03
CA ILE A 332 -7.86 9.07 10.74
C ILE A 332 -8.26 10.49 10.34
N GLU A 333 -7.28 11.33 10.01
CA GLU A 333 -7.49 12.73 9.61
C GLU A 333 -6.68 13.08 8.36
N SER A 334 -7.14 14.09 7.64
CA SER A 334 -6.38 14.71 6.55
C SER A 334 -5.50 15.81 7.12
N LYS A 335 -4.18 15.63 7.14
CA LYS A 335 -3.23 16.65 7.61
C LYS A 335 -2.11 16.87 6.60
N THR A 336 -1.54 18.07 6.64
CA THR A 336 -0.31 18.42 5.94
C THR A 336 0.63 19.07 6.95
N SER A 337 1.93 18.74 6.90
CA SER A 337 2.93 19.42 7.73
C SER A 337 3.35 20.79 7.17
N LYS A 338 3.09 21.08 5.88
CA LYS A 338 3.36 22.39 5.26
C LYS A 338 2.16 22.90 4.47
N PRO A 339 1.83 24.21 4.52
CA PRO A 339 0.73 24.77 3.73
C PRO A 339 0.86 24.57 2.22
N SER A 340 2.08 24.38 1.71
CA SER A 340 2.38 24.08 0.30
C SER A 340 2.15 22.63 -0.11
N ASP A 341 2.14 21.71 0.86
CA ASP A 341 2.15 20.27 0.61
C ASP A 341 0.73 19.73 0.59
N ALA A 342 0.49 18.70 -0.24
CA ALA A 342 -0.80 18.06 -0.32
C ALA A 342 -1.18 17.42 1.02
N ARG A 343 -2.45 17.54 1.42
CA ARG A 343 -2.94 16.87 2.63
C ARG A 343 -2.89 15.35 2.43
N LYS A 344 -2.41 14.65 3.45
CA LYS A 344 -2.28 13.19 3.49
C LYS A 344 -3.20 12.61 4.55
N PHE A 345 -3.75 11.43 4.27
CA PHE A 345 -4.59 10.68 5.22
C PHE A 345 -3.70 9.83 6.11
N ARG A 346 -3.80 10.07 7.42
CA ARG A 346 -3.04 9.33 8.42
C ARG A 346 -3.79 9.26 9.73
N TYR A 347 -3.44 8.27 10.53
CA TYR A 347 -3.89 8.22 11.91
C TYR A 347 -3.20 9.30 12.74
N THR A 348 -3.99 10.12 13.41
CA THR A 348 -3.57 11.16 14.34
C THR A 348 -4.21 10.91 15.72
N ILE A 349 -3.63 11.52 16.75
CA ILE A 349 -4.22 11.50 18.08
C ILE A 349 -5.32 12.55 18.13
N LYS A 350 -6.50 12.14 18.62
CA LYS A 350 -7.70 12.97 18.72
C LYS A 350 -7.37 14.27 19.47
N GLN A 351 -7.85 15.39 18.91
CA GLN A 351 -7.70 16.70 19.55
C GLN A 351 -8.80 16.87 20.62
N GLY A 352 -8.58 16.25 21.78
CA GLY A 352 -9.50 16.27 22.91
C GLY A 352 -9.59 17.61 23.64
N ASN A 353 -10.35 17.65 24.74
CA ASN A 353 -10.40 18.81 25.63
C ASN A 353 -9.07 19.05 26.35
N GLU A 354 -8.34 17.98 26.60
CA GLU A 354 -7.06 17.93 27.31
C GLU A 354 -5.99 17.35 26.36
N PRO A 355 -4.71 17.76 26.52
CA PRO A 355 -3.59 17.19 25.79
C PRO A 355 -3.25 15.78 26.27
N LEU A 356 -2.52 15.01 25.45
CA LEU A 356 -2.21 13.61 25.73
C LEU A 356 -1.46 13.38 27.06
N TRP A 357 -0.58 14.30 27.47
CA TRP A 357 0.14 14.21 28.74
C TRP A 357 -0.73 14.44 29.98
N GLU A 358 -1.98 14.90 29.81
CA GLU A 358 -2.98 15.02 30.88
C GLU A 358 -3.97 13.84 30.89
N THR A 359 -3.93 12.96 29.89
CA THR A 359 -4.76 11.75 29.82
C THR A 359 -4.38 10.75 30.90
N ASP A 360 -5.36 10.34 31.71
CA ASP A 360 -5.18 9.33 32.76
C ASP A 360 -4.64 8.01 32.20
N GLY A 361 -3.59 7.48 32.84
CA GLY A 361 -3.01 6.16 32.51
C GLY A 361 -2.13 6.11 31.26
N VAL A 362 -1.90 7.23 30.57
CA VAL A 362 -1.08 7.27 29.34
C VAL A 362 0.38 6.84 29.54
N LEU A 363 0.88 6.92 30.78
CA LEU A 363 2.25 6.54 31.16
C LEU A 363 2.35 5.11 31.71
N ASP A 364 1.23 4.41 31.88
CA ASP A 364 1.18 3.11 32.56
C ASP A 364 1.70 1.97 31.66
N ASP A 365 1.38 2.02 30.37
CA ASP A 365 1.82 1.04 29.36
C ASP A 365 3.09 1.51 28.65
N ARG A 366 4.22 1.47 29.38
CA ARG A 366 5.54 1.88 28.87
C ARG A 366 6.53 0.73 28.85
N ARG A 367 7.51 0.79 27.95
CA ARG A 367 8.52 -0.23 27.79
C ARG A 367 9.83 0.30 27.22
N LYS A 368 10.95 -0.25 27.72
CA LYS A 368 12.26 -0.05 27.11
C LYS A 368 12.55 -1.14 26.09
N ILE A 369 13.00 -0.72 24.92
CA ILE A 369 13.40 -1.56 23.80
C ILE A 369 14.79 -1.13 23.34
N THR A 370 15.60 -2.09 22.90
CA THR A 370 17.03 -1.86 22.62
C THR A 370 17.42 -2.60 21.36
N GLY A 371 18.24 -2.00 20.50
CA GLY A 371 18.75 -2.71 19.33
C GLY A 371 20.20 -2.36 19.03
N ARG A 372 20.76 -3.13 18.10
CA ARG A 372 22.08 -2.88 17.53
C ARG A 372 21.99 -2.96 16.02
N ILE A 373 22.56 -1.96 15.38
CA ILE A 373 22.53 -1.79 13.93
C ILE A 373 23.97 -1.86 13.44
N LEU A 374 24.25 -2.74 12.47
CA LEU A 374 25.55 -2.79 11.82
C LEU A 374 25.72 -1.62 10.86
N LEU A 375 26.84 -0.91 10.95
CA LEU A 375 27.15 0.22 10.07
C LEU A 375 27.82 -0.30 8.80
N LEU A 376 27.04 -0.37 7.72
CA LEU A 376 27.47 -0.82 6.39
C LEU A 376 27.58 0.38 5.43
N PRO A 377 28.40 0.29 4.37
CA PRO A 377 28.57 1.41 3.43
C PRO A 377 27.42 1.52 2.40
N GLN A 378 26.51 0.55 2.38
CA GLN A 378 25.41 0.43 1.41
C GLN A 378 24.47 1.65 1.29
N PRO A 379 24.05 2.32 2.39
CA PRO A 379 23.07 3.42 2.30
C PRO A 379 23.50 4.57 1.39
N VAL A 380 24.79 4.92 1.43
CA VAL A 380 25.36 6.01 0.62
C VAL A 380 25.39 5.63 -0.87
N PHE A 381 25.66 4.36 -1.19
CA PHE A 381 25.61 3.86 -2.56
C PHE A 381 24.18 3.82 -3.10
N SER A 382 23.21 3.43 -2.27
CA SER A 382 21.79 3.46 -2.64
C SER A 382 21.33 4.87 -2.98
N LEU A 383 21.69 5.86 -2.17
CA LEU A 383 21.40 7.28 -2.44
C LEU A 383 22.07 7.75 -3.74
N GLN A 384 23.34 7.43 -3.95
CA GLN A 384 24.03 7.76 -5.21
C GLN A 384 23.35 7.12 -6.42
N GLY A 385 22.89 5.87 -6.29
CA GLY A 385 22.13 5.16 -7.31
C GLY A 385 20.80 5.84 -7.65
N GLN A 386 20.05 6.25 -6.63
CA GLN A 386 18.79 7.00 -6.80
C GLN A 386 19.01 8.34 -7.50
N ILE A 387 20.04 9.09 -7.12
CA ILE A 387 20.39 10.38 -7.76
C ILE A 387 20.80 10.15 -9.22
N LYS A 388 21.60 9.11 -9.52
CA LYS A 388 21.95 8.73 -10.90
C LYS A 388 20.70 8.40 -11.72
N GLN A 389 19.77 7.62 -11.16
CA GLN A 389 18.52 7.28 -11.81
C GLN A 389 17.67 8.52 -12.09
N LEU A 390 17.52 9.41 -11.10
CA LEU A 390 16.80 10.67 -11.24
C LEU A 390 17.37 11.51 -12.40
N PHE A 391 18.69 11.68 -12.43
CA PHE A 391 19.35 12.45 -13.49
C PHE A 391 19.24 11.80 -14.87
N SER A 392 19.07 10.48 -14.94
CA SER A 392 18.89 9.76 -16.22
C SER A 392 17.44 9.74 -16.72
N SER A 393 16.47 9.82 -15.80
CA SER A 393 15.03 9.71 -16.10
C SER A 393 14.36 11.07 -16.28
N THR A 394 14.92 12.14 -15.71
CA THR A 394 14.36 13.50 -15.79
C THR A 394 14.97 14.27 -16.97
N PRO A 395 14.15 14.95 -17.80
CA PRO A 395 14.68 15.80 -18.88
C PRO A 395 15.62 16.92 -18.41
N GLU A 396 16.63 17.24 -19.23
CA GLU A 396 17.68 18.22 -18.87
C GLU A 396 17.12 19.62 -18.57
N ASP A 397 16.02 20.02 -19.22
CA ASP A 397 15.41 21.35 -19.06
C ASP A 397 14.68 21.53 -17.71
N VAL A 398 14.20 20.44 -17.12
CA VAL A 398 13.62 20.45 -15.77
C VAL A 398 14.75 20.45 -14.74
N LEU A 399 15.75 19.59 -14.93
CA LEU A 399 16.90 19.55 -14.04
C LEU A 399 17.65 20.90 -14.01
N ASP A 400 17.80 21.59 -15.15
CA ASP A 400 18.51 22.88 -15.24
C ASP A 400 17.81 24.01 -14.47
N ARG A 401 16.52 23.88 -14.14
CA ARG A 401 15.79 24.83 -13.29
C ARG A 401 16.17 24.71 -11.82
N HIS A 402 16.59 23.52 -11.39
CA HIS A 402 16.93 23.21 -10.00
C HIS A 402 18.44 23.17 -9.75
N ILE A 403 19.22 22.56 -10.67
CA ILE A 403 20.66 22.32 -10.51
C ILE A 403 21.39 22.31 -11.86
N SER A 404 22.51 23.02 -11.97
CA SER A 404 23.31 23.08 -13.20
C SER A 404 24.12 21.80 -13.44
N LYS A 405 24.49 21.51 -14.69
CA LYS A 405 25.28 20.32 -15.05
C LYS A 405 26.60 20.14 -14.25
N PRO A 406 27.42 21.19 -14.00
CA PRO A 406 28.61 21.07 -13.15
C PRO A 406 28.26 20.71 -11.70
N GLU A 407 27.17 21.25 -11.17
CA GLU A 407 26.70 20.94 -9.82
C GLU A 407 26.18 19.51 -9.72
N ARG A 408 25.58 18.95 -10.77
CA ARG A 408 25.18 17.53 -10.83
C ARG A 408 26.38 16.61 -10.73
N GLU A 409 27.44 16.90 -11.49
CA GLU A 409 28.70 16.13 -11.44
C GLU A 409 29.37 16.28 -10.07
N LYS A 410 29.38 17.49 -9.49
CA LYS A 410 29.84 17.74 -8.13
C LYS A 410 29.06 16.88 -7.12
N LEU A 411 27.73 16.90 -7.18
CA LEU A 411 26.87 16.14 -6.27
C LEU A 411 27.14 14.64 -6.36
N LEU A 412 27.20 14.06 -7.57
CA LEU A 412 27.47 12.63 -7.74
C LEU A 412 28.82 12.19 -7.16
N ASN A 413 29.84 13.04 -7.25
CA ASN A 413 31.18 12.76 -6.75
C ASN A 413 31.30 12.97 -5.24
N GLU A 414 30.60 13.97 -4.68
CA GLU A 414 30.72 14.36 -3.28
C GLU A 414 29.75 13.63 -2.35
N VAL A 415 28.60 13.13 -2.85
CA VAL A 415 27.60 12.40 -2.03
C VAL A 415 28.20 11.20 -1.31
N ILE A 416 29.20 10.54 -1.89
CA ILE A 416 29.89 9.41 -1.25
C ILE A 416 30.66 9.84 0.02
N ASN A 417 31.10 11.09 0.07
CA ASN A 417 31.93 11.62 1.16
C ASN A 417 31.10 12.23 2.30
N LEU A 418 29.77 12.24 2.18
CA LEU A 418 28.91 12.82 3.21
C LEU A 418 28.97 11.98 4.50
N PRO A 419 29.14 12.61 5.67
CA PRO A 419 29.30 11.91 6.95
C PRO A 419 27.93 11.45 7.49
N PHE A 420 27.23 10.62 6.71
CA PHE A 420 25.87 10.18 7.00
C PHE A 420 25.80 8.70 7.28
N VAL A 421 25.06 8.37 8.33
CA VAL A 421 24.68 7.01 8.68
C VAL A 421 23.16 6.95 8.68
N SER A 422 22.60 6.00 7.95
CA SER A 422 21.17 5.73 7.95
C SER A 422 20.93 4.24 8.09
N ALA A 423 19.98 3.87 8.96
CA ALA A 423 19.55 2.49 9.08
C ALA A 423 18.17 2.36 9.75
N PRO A 424 17.38 1.35 9.38
CA PRO A 424 16.18 0.98 10.11
C PRO A 424 16.52 0.66 11.57
N LEU A 425 15.61 0.98 12.49
CA LEU A 425 15.64 0.56 13.90
C LEU A 425 15.27 -0.94 13.99
N ASP A 426 16.04 -1.78 13.30
CA ASP A 426 15.80 -3.21 13.18
C ASP A 426 15.55 -3.83 14.56
N GLY A 427 14.39 -4.48 14.68
CA GLY A 427 13.96 -5.14 15.89
C GLY A 427 12.99 -4.31 16.74
N PHE A 428 12.65 -3.08 16.35
CA PHE A 428 11.67 -2.24 17.04
C PHE A 428 10.31 -2.96 17.13
N THR A 429 9.72 -3.33 15.99
CA THR A 429 8.46 -4.07 15.95
C THR A 429 8.61 -5.48 16.55
N ASN A 430 9.74 -6.14 16.30
CA ASN A 430 10.01 -7.47 16.86
C ASN A 430 9.97 -7.45 18.40
N HIS A 431 10.52 -6.43 19.04
CA HIS A 431 10.44 -6.29 20.49
C HIS A 431 9.01 -6.14 20.98
N LEU A 432 8.18 -5.35 20.30
CA LEU A 432 6.75 -5.24 20.63
C LEU A 432 6.02 -6.59 20.46
N LEU A 433 6.47 -7.43 19.54
CA LEU A 433 6.03 -8.82 19.40
C LEU A 433 6.67 -9.81 20.38
N THR A 434 7.48 -9.34 21.34
CA THR A 434 8.29 -10.15 22.27
C THR A 434 9.25 -11.12 21.59
N LEU A 435 9.80 -10.67 20.46
CA LEU A 435 10.83 -11.32 19.67
C LEU A 435 12.14 -10.53 19.77
N ALA A 436 13.27 -11.24 19.66
CA ALA A 436 14.60 -10.68 19.58
C ALA A 436 15.28 -11.12 18.28
N GLU A 437 15.92 -10.16 17.64
CA GLU A 437 16.70 -10.33 16.43
C GLU A 437 18.19 -10.34 16.76
N GLY A 438 18.97 -11.11 15.99
CA GLY A 438 20.41 -11.21 16.15
C GLY A 438 20.94 -12.64 16.23
N SER A 439 22.24 -12.76 16.47
CA SER A 439 22.93 -14.05 16.54
C SER A 439 22.54 -14.82 17.79
N HIS A 440 22.02 -16.03 17.59
CA HIS A 440 21.58 -16.93 18.66
C HIS A 440 21.89 -18.39 18.29
N LEU A 441 21.72 -19.29 19.26
CA LEU A 441 21.91 -20.73 19.07
C LEU A 441 20.74 -21.32 18.27
N LYS A 442 21.02 -21.94 17.12
CA LYS A 442 20.01 -22.64 16.32
C LYS A 442 20.06 -24.15 16.58
N PRO A 443 18.91 -24.84 16.63
CA PRO A 443 18.87 -26.30 16.78
C PRO A 443 19.31 -27.05 15.51
N ASN A 444 19.41 -26.34 14.38
CA ASN A 444 19.85 -26.85 13.09
C ASN A 444 21.22 -26.26 12.68
N ILE A 445 22.09 -27.11 12.13
CA ILE A 445 23.35 -26.73 11.49
C ILE A 445 23.11 -26.56 9.99
N ARG A 446 23.58 -25.44 9.43
CA ARG A 446 23.52 -25.14 7.99
C ARG A 446 24.91 -25.29 7.36
N TYR A 447 25.06 -26.24 6.45
CA TYR A 447 26.24 -26.34 5.58
C TYR A 447 25.92 -25.74 4.21
N PRO A 448 26.83 -24.97 3.59
CA PRO A 448 26.61 -24.43 2.25
C PRO A 448 26.21 -25.52 1.24
N GLY A 449 25.08 -25.32 0.56
CA GLY A 449 24.56 -26.24 -0.45
C GLY A 449 23.92 -27.54 0.08
N ARG A 450 23.67 -27.68 1.39
CA ARG A 450 23.00 -28.84 1.99
C ARG A 450 21.75 -28.43 2.77
N GLN A 451 20.82 -29.37 2.92
CA GLN A 451 19.66 -29.21 3.78
C GLN A 451 20.06 -29.07 5.26
N PRO A 452 19.29 -28.34 6.08
CA PRO A 452 19.53 -28.24 7.52
C PRO A 452 19.66 -29.61 8.19
N GLN A 453 20.69 -29.78 9.02
CA GLN A 453 20.91 -31.00 9.79
C GLN A 453 20.66 -30.72 11.28
N PRO A 454 19.88 -31.57 11.97
CA PRO A 454 19.62 -31.38 13.40
C PRO A 454 20.92 -31.55 14.20
N LEU A 455 21.09 -30.72 15.24
CA LEU A 455 22.16 -30.91 16.22
C LEU A 455 21.77 -32.05 17.17
N SER A 456 22.66 -33.04 17.34
CA SER A 456 22.41 -34.22 18.19
C SER A 456 22.06 -33.84 19.64
N ASP A 457 22.76 -32.84 20.17
CA ASP A 457 22.61 -32.41 21.57
C ASP A 457 21.24 -31.72 21.76
N ALA A 458 20.81 -30.93 20.77
CA ALA A 458 19.49 -30.29 20.81
C ALA A 458 18.36 -31.33 20.81
N ALA A 459 18.48 -32.39 20.00
CA ALA A 459 17.48 -33.46 19.91
C ALA A 459 17.41 -34.30 21.20
N GLN A 460 18.54 -34.57 21.83
CA GLN A 460 18.58 -35.31 23.10
C GLN A 460 17.91 -34.51 24.22
N ASP A 461 18.24 -33.22 24.33
CA ASP A 461 17.73 -32.33 25.38
C ASP A 461 16.23 -32.04 25.26
N SER A 462 15.64 -32.10 24.06
CA SER A 462 14.21 -31.84 23.84
C SER A 462 13.35 -33.08 23.62
N SER A 463 13.94 -34.28 23.67
CA SER A 463 13.22 -35.54 23.46
C SER A 463 12.08 -35.78 24.47
N GLU A 464 12.20 -35.27 25.69
CA GLU A 464 11.21 -35.40 26.76
C GLU A 464 9.90 -34.61 26.50
N ILE A 465 9.93 -33.62 25.61
CA ILE A 465 8.75 -32.89 25.13
C ILE A 465 8.36 -33.29 23.70
N HIS A 466 8.80 -34.46 23.23
CA HIS A 466 8.52 -35.01 21.90
C HIS A 466 9.06 -34.18 20.72
N ILE A 467 10.10 -33.38 20.95
CA ILE A 467 10.87 -32.72 19.89
C ILE A 467 12.13 -33.56 19.64
N ASP A 468 12.03 -34.46 18.67
CA ASP A 468 13.07 -35.38 18.21
C ASP A 468 13.85 -34.82 16.99
N GLU A 469 14.77 -35.61 16.42
CA GLU A 469 15.54 -35.20 15.24
C GLU A 469 14.66 -34.89 14.01
N GLU A 470 13.50 -35.53 13.89
CA GLU A 470 12.55 -35.30 12.80
C GLU A 470 11.83 -33.97 12.99
N ALA A 471 11.35 -33.69 14.20
CA ALA A 471 10.74 -32.42 14.56
C ALA A 471 11.71 -31.24 14.38
N ILE A 472 12.98 -31.39 14.80
CA ILE A 472 14.01 -30.36 14.60
C ILE A 472 14.31 -30.14 13.12
N ARG A 473 14.35 -31.20 12.32
CA ARG A 473 14.48 -31.09 10.86
C ARG A 473 13.28 -30.37 10.26
N GLY A 474 12.07 -30.64 10.77
CA GLY A 474 10.81 -30.02 10.36
C GLY A 474 10.73 -28.51 10.64
N MET A 475 11.48 -27.97 11.60
CA MET A 475 11.60 -26.52 11.82
C MET A 475 12.18 -25.78 10.60
N GLY A 476 12.95 -26.48 9.76
CA GLY A 476 13.45 -25.95 8.49
C GLY A 476 14.30 -24.68 8.63
N LEU A 477 13.97 -23.67 7.83
CA LEU A 477 14.65 -22.36 7.81
C LEU A 477 14.05 -21.36 8.80
N GLU A 478 12.89 -21.65 9.36
CA GLU A 478 12.07 -20.77 10.20
C GLU A 478 12.58 -20.68 11.65
N THR A 479 13.87 -20.36 11.81
CA THR A 479 14.62 -20.34 13.08
C THR A 479 15.43 -19.04 13.23
N ASP A 480 15.07 -17.99 12.50
CA ASP A 480 15.87 -16.76 12.45
C ASP A 480 15.47 -15.74 13.54
N LEU A 481 14.21 -15.71 13.96
CA LEU A 481 13.71 -14.82 15.03
C LEU A 481 13.54 -15.58 16.35
N THR A 482 14.20 -15.12 17.42
CA THR A 482 14.10 -15.76 18.74
C THR A 482 12.94 -15.22 19.57
N PRO A 483 12.15 -16.06 20.24
CA PRO A 483 11.22 -15.58 21.24
C PRO A 483 11.97 -15.13 22.50
N TYR A 484 11.41 -14.16 23.23
CA TYR A 484 11.97 -13.69 24.49
C TYR A 484 12.13 -14.82 25.52
N GLY A 485 11.15 -15.73 25.58
CA GLY A 485 11.07 -16.77 26.59
C GLY A 485 11.23 -16.19 27.99
N SER A 486 12.07 -16.83 28.80
CA SER A 486 12.38 -16.38 30.17
C SER A 486 13.69 -15.58 30.28
N LEU A 487 14.39 -15.37 29.15
CA LEU A 487 15.71 -14.72 29.13
C LEU A 487 15.64 -13.20 29.23
N VAL A 488 14.69 -12.60 28.50
CA VAL A 488 14.54 -11.14 28.47
C VAL A 488 13.74 -10.69 29.68
N ARG A 489 14.35 -9.85 30.51
CA ARG A 489 13.69 -9.28 31.69
C ARG A 489 12.81 -8.11 31.26
N LEU A 490 11.58 -8.12 31.72
CA LEU A 490 10.62 -7.04 31.55
C LEU A 490 10.49 -6.26 32.86
N ASP A 491 10.14 -4.98 32.78
CA ASP A 491 9.84 -4.20 33.98
C ASP A 491 8.63 -4.80 34.70
N THR A 492 8.74 -4.98 36.00
CA THR A 492 7.73 -5.63 36.87
C THR A 492 7.28 -4.69 37.97
N SER A 493 7.40 -3.38 37.74
CA SER A 493 6.90 -2.35 38.64
C SER A 493 5.45 -2.68 39.08
N PRO A 494 5.14 -2.63 40.39
CA PRO A 494 3.79 -2.93 40.89
C PRO A 494 2.75 -2.03 40.22
N GLY A 495 1.79 -2.61 39.49
CA GLY A 495 0.80 -1.89 38.66
C GLY A 495 1.00 -2.01 37.15
N ALA A 496 2.09 -2.64 36.68
CA ALA A 496 2.27 -2.97 35.27
C ALA A 496 1.38 -4.17 34.85
N ASP A 497 0.07 -3.97 34.82
CA ASP A 497 -0.91 -5.00 34.41
C ASP A 497 -0.91 -5.22 32.89
N TYR A 498 -0.27 -4.34 32.12
CA TYR A 498 -0.21 -4.45 30.67
C TYR A 498 0.73 -5.55 30.19
N PRO A 499 0.33 -6.31 29.16
CA PRO A 499 1.18 -7.29 28.52
C PRO A 499 2.22 -6.61 27.62
N ALA A 500 3.44 -7.17 27.60
CA ALA A 500 4.54 -6.65 26.78
C ALA A 500 4.34 -6.90 25.28
N PHE A 501 3.58 -7.94 24.93
CA PHE A 501 3.21 -8.26 23.56
C PHE A 501 2.17 -7.25 23.05
N LYS A 502 2.41 -6.63 21.89
CA LYS A 502 1.48 -5.74 21.18
C LYS A 502 1.20 -6.28 19.77
N PRO A 503 -0.04 -6.71 19.45
CA PRO A 503 -0.38 -7.21 18.12
C PRO A 503 -0.46 -6.08 17.06
N VAL A 504 -0.75 -4.86 17.50
CA VAL A 504 -0.79 -3.64 16.67
C VAL A 504 0.08 -2.60 17.36
N THR A 505 0.96 -1.95 16.61
CA THR A 505 1.77 -0.83 17.11
C THR A 505 0.98 0.45 17.00
N HIS A 506 0.78 1.16 18.11
CA HIS A 506 0.23 2.51 18.14
C HIS A 506 0.74 3.21 19.40
N GLY A 507 1.45 4.33 19.25
CA GLY A 507 2.06 4.99 20.41
C GLY A 507 3.12 6.02 20.08
N GLN A 508 3.91 6.38 21.09
CA GLN A 508 5.03 7.31 20.95
C GLN A 508 6.28 6.72 21.59
N PHE A 509 7.46 7.06 21.08
CA PHE A 509 8.72 6.69 21.73
C PHE A 509 9.72 7.84 21.74
N LYS A 510 10.64 7.80 22.70
CA LYS A 510 11.80 8.71 22.79
C LYS A 510 13.08 7.90 22.96
N PHE A 511 14.21 8.43 22.51
CA PHE A 511 15.51 7.78 22.69
C PHE A 511 16.07 8.04 24.10
N THR A 512 16.59 6.98 24.73
CA THR A 512 17.29 7.06 26.03
C THR A 512 18.77 6.69 25.91
N LYS A 513 19.17 6.07 24.79
CA LYS A 513 20.57 5.75 24.48
C LYS A 513 20.79 5.74 22.96
N LEU A 514 21.86 6.38 22.50
CA LEU A 514 22.31 6.38 21.10
C LEU A 514 23.83 6.46 21.08
N ASN A 515 24.49 5.32 20.79
CA ASN A 515 25.95 5.20 20.88
C ASN A 515 26.53 4.58 19.60
N VAL A 516 27.43 5.30 18.93
CA VAL A 516 28.24 4.76 17.85
C VAL A 516 29.46 4.09 18.45
N ILE A 517 29.62 2.79 18.20
CA ILE A 517 30.73 1.97 18.68
C ILE A 517 31.63 1.60 17.50
N ASP A 518 32.92 1.79 17.69
CA ASP A 518 33.92 1.50 16.68
C ASP A 518 34.60 0.13 16.87
N LYS A 519 35.36 -0.31 15.86
CA LYS A 519 36.08 -1.60 15.87
C LYS A 519 37.10 -1.73 17.01
N PHE A 520 37.58 -0.61 17.57
CA PHE A 520 38.56 -0.56 18.65
C PHE A 520 37.92 -0.44 20.05
N GLY A 521 36.59 -0.38 20.13
CA GLY A 521 35.83 -0.25 21.37
C GLY A 521 35.65 1.19 21.86
N GLN A 522 35.98 2.19 21.05
CA GLN A 522 35.65 3.59 21.33
C GLN A 522 34.16 3.84 21.11
N ALA A 523 33.58 4.70 21.93
CA ALA A 523 32.17 5.04 21.89
C ALA A 523 31.97 6.55 21.74
N ALA A 524 31.23 6.96 20.72
CA ALA A 524 30.70 8.31 20.57
C ALA A 524 29.20 8.28 20.93
N CYS A 525 28.83 8.93 22.02
CA CYS A 525 27.46 8.89 22.55
C CYS A 525 26.74 10.20 22.21
N VAL A 526 25.57 10.12 21.57
CA VAL A 526 24.70 11.28 21.33
C VAL A 526 24.06 11.72 22.65
N ILE A 527 23.56 10.74 23.41
CA ILE A 527 23.00 10.96 24.75
C ILE A 527 24.11 10.70 25.76
N ASP A 528 24.42 11.70 26.61
CA ASP A 528 25.44 11.56 27.65
C ASP A 528 25.08 10.41 28.61
N PRO A 529 25.91 9.35 28.69
CA PRO A 529 25.59 8.15 29.48
C PRO A 529 25.81 8.36 30.98
N ARG A 530 26.35 9.51 31.42
CA ARG A 530 26.55 9.79 32.84
C ARG A 530 25.21 9.82 33.57
N ARG A 531 25.10 9.02 34.64
CA ARG A 531 23.90 8.99 35.48
C ARG A 531 23.63 10.36 36.08
N ARG A 532 22.42 10.87 35.87
CA ARG A 532 21.90 12.11 36.47
C ARG A 532 20.64 11.78 37.27
N VAL A 533 20.31 12.64 38.23
CA VAL A 533 19.09 12.49 39.06
C VAL A 533 17.83 12.67 38.22
N GLU A 534 17.89 13.56 37.22
CA GLU A 534 16.78 13.95 36.35
C GLU A 534 16.57 13.00 35.15
N GLY A 535 17.39 11.95 35.02
CA GLY A 535 17.39 11.06 33.85
C GLY A 535 18.43 11.44 32.79
N PRO A 536 18.52 10.68 31.68
CA PRO A 536 19.40 11.04 30.56
C PRO A 536 19.00 12.42 30.01
N PRO A 537 19.96 13.22 29.48
CA PRO A 537 19.60 14.46 28.81
C PRO A 537 18.68 14.20 27.61
N PRO A 538 17.72 15.10 27.34
CA PRO A 538 16.82 14.96 26.21
C PRO A 538 17.57 15.09 24.88
N VAL A 539 17.07 14.41 23.84
CA VAL A 539 17.46 14.63 22.44
C VAL A 539 16.21 15.03 21.68
N PHE A 540 16.37 15.99 20.76
CA PHE A 540 15.30 16.54 19.95
C PHE A 540 15.52 16.13 18.48
N PRO A 541 15.06 14.93 18.07
CA PRO A 541 15.28 14.46 16.71
C PRO A 541 14.44 15.25 15.71
N CYS A 542 14.97 15.42 14.50
CA CYS A 542 14.20 15.90 13.36
C CYS A 542 13.31 14.76 12.85
N VAL A 543 11.99 14.90 12.97
CA VAL A 543 11.05 13.82 12.64
C VAL A 543 10.42 14.10 11.28
N SER A 544 10.37 13.09 10.42
CA SER A 544 9.66 13.22 9.14
C SER A 544 8.15 13.36 9.36
N GLU A 545 7.45 13.89 8.35
CA GLU A 545 6.01 14.15 8.43
C GLU A 545 5.26 12.93 8.95
N TYR A 546 5.53 11.71 8.47
CA TYR A 546 4.77 10.51 8.83
C TYR A 546 4.83 10.17 10.34
N TYR A 547 5.94 10.46 11.02
CA TYR A 547 6.15 10.15 12.43
C TYR A 547 6.03 11.37 13.37
N GLU A 548 5.72 12.54 12.83
CA GLU A 548 5.62 13.79 13.59
C GLU A 548 4.41 13.79 14.55
N PRO A 549 4.61 14.00 15.86
CA PRO A 549 3.51 14.27 16.79
C PRO A 549 2.77 15.54 16.39
N GLN A 550 1.44 15.51 16.40
CA GLN A 550 0.65 16.66 15.98
C GLN A 550 0.73 17.78 17.02
N ALA A 551 0.78 19.04 16.59
CA ALA A 551 0.57 20.18 17.49
C ALA A 551 -0.82 20.10 18.18
N TYR A 552 -0.88 20.44 19.46
CA TYR A 552 -2.14 20.46 20.21
C TYR A 552 -2.88 21.80 20.02
N LYS A 553 -4.12 21.78 19.51
CA LYS A 553 -5.01 22.98 19.35
C LYS A 553 -4.31 24.24 18.81
N ASP A 554 -3.54 24.10 17.74
CA ASP A 554 -2.77 25.18 17.09
C ASP A 554 -1.74 25.89 18.00
N SER A 555 -1.39 25.28 19.14
CA SER A 555 -0.23 25.70 19.95
C SER A 555 1.09 25.28 19.30
N GLN A 556 2.21 25.80 19.79
CA GLN A 556 3.53 25.29 19.41
C GLN A 556 3.90 23.98 20.13
N ASP A 557 3.08 23.54 21.09
CA ASP A 557 3.37 22.34 21.87
C ASP A 557 2.93 21.07 21.11
N PRO A 558 3.84 20.08 20.94
CA PRO A 558 3.50 18.80 20.35
C PRO A 558 2.60 17.99 21.30
N ASN A 559 1.58 17.31 20.78
CA ASN A 559 0.66 16.47 21.55
C ASN A 559 1.34 15.14 21.93
N VAL A 560 2.08 15.16 23.05
CA VAL A 560 2.95 14.05 23.48
C VAL A 560 2.55 13.46 24.83
N VAL A 561 3.03 12.25 25.13
CA VAL A 561 2.70 11.55 26.39
C VAL A 561 3.30 12.19 27.64
N GLU A 562 4.40 12.93 27.52
CA GLU A 562 5.02 13.68 28.61
C GLU A 562 5.11 15.16 28.25
N ARG A 563 4.74 16.03 29.17
CA ARG A 563 4.72 17.47 28.94
C ARG A 563 6.10 18.02 28.51
N PRO A 564 6.17 18.82 27.42
CA PRO A 564 7.39 19.53 27.02
C PRO A 564 7.93 20.44 28.14
N ASN A 565 9.26 20.54 28.24
CA ASN A 565 9.92 21.40 29.23
C ASN A 565 9.89 22.88 28.80
N GLN A 566 10.06 23.14 27.50
CA GLN A 566 9.95 24.45 26.87
C GLN A 566 8.98 24.37 25.68
N GLU A 567 8.44 25.52 25.28
CA GLU A 567 7.55 25.63 24.12
C GLU A 567 8.29 25.21 22.85
N GLY A 568 7.72 24.26 22.09
CA GLY A 568 8.31 23.71 20.87
C GLY A 568 9.33 22.57 21.06
N ASP A 569 9.68 22.20 22.30
CA ASP A 569 10.55 21.05 22.57
C ASP A 569 9.82 19.74 22.23
N ASN A 570 10.35 18.96 21.27
CA ASN A 570 9.83 17.63 20.96
C ASN A 570 10.90 16.53 21.05
N GLN A 571 10.72 15.61 22.00
CA GLN A 571 11.57 14.42 22.15
C GLN A 571 10.94 13.14 21.57
N PHE A 572 9.65 13.20 21.24
CA PHE A 572 8.86 12.03 20.91
C PHE A 572 8.70 11.86 19.40
N ILE A 573 8.75 10.61 18.99
CA ILE A 573 8.41 10.12 17.67
C ILE A 573 7.07 9.39 17.80
N GLN A 574 6.08 9.75 16.99
CA GLN A 574 4.75 9.15 17.02
C GLN A 574 4.63 8.05 15.96
N VAL A 575 4.39 6.81 16.39
CA VAL A 575 4.17 5.68 15.50
C VAL A 575 2.67 5.43 15.37
N PRO A 576 2.07 5.67 14.18
CA PRO A 576 0.64 5.45 13.98
C PRO A 576 0.28 3.96 14.06
N PRO A 577 -1.02 3.63 14.27
CA PRO A 577 -1.58 2.29 14.17
C PRO A 577 -1.03 1.48 12.99
N SER A 578 -0.53 0.29 13.30
CA SER A 578 0.04 -0.64 12.32
C SER A 578 -0.07 -2.08 12.77
N VAL A 579 -0.49 -2.97 11.87
CA VAL A 579 -0.61 -4.41 12.15
C VAL A 579 0.79 -5.05 12.10
N ASN A 580 1.23 -5.68 13.20
CA ASN A 580 2.59 -6.23 13.34
C ASN A 580 2.77 -7.62 12.68
N GLN A 581 1.98 -7.91 11.66
CA GLN A 581 2.05 -9.11 10.84
C GLN A 581 1.56 -8.82 9.42
N PRO A 582 1.97 -9.62 8.42
CA PRO A 582 1.53 -9.43 7.05
C PRO A 582 0.01 -9.48 6.94
N ALA A 583 -0.58 -8.45 6.34
CA ALA A 583 -2.00 -8.32 6.08
C ALA A 583 -2.22 -7.67 4.70
N ARG A 584 -3.43 -7.76 4.14
CA ARG A 584 -3.77 -7.13 2.87
C ARG A 584 -5.19 -6.62 2.85
N PHE A 585 -5.45 -5.64 2.00
CA PHE A 585 -6.81 -5.39 1.55
C PHE A 585 -7.14 -6.37 0.43
N HIS A 586 -8.39 -6.81 0.41
CA HIS A 586 -8.93 -7.55 -0.70
C HIS A 586 -10.03 -6.70 -1.31
N LEU A 587 -9.65 -5.92 -2.32
CA LEU A 587 -10.50 -4.98 -3.04
C LEU A 587 -10.86 -5.57 -4.40
N ASN A 588 -12.10 -6.02 -4.57
CA ASN A 588 -12.56 -6.63 -5.82
C ASN A 588 -13.93 -6.08 -6.22
N PHE A 589 -14.20 -6.09 -7.52
CA PHE A 589 -15.57 -6.00 -7.99
C PHE A 589 -16.31 -7.31 -7.65
N VAL A 590 -17.56 -7.19 -7.20
CA VAL A 590 -18.35 -8.32 -6.71
C VAL A 590 -19.71 -8.42 -7.39
N THR A 591 -20.27 -9.63 -7.40
CA THR A 591 -21.64 -9.92 -7.82
C THR A 591 -22.32 -10.84 -6.81
N LEU A 592 -23.65 -10.86 -6.79
CA LEU A 592 -24.45 -11.72 -5.92
C LEU A 592 -24.63 -13.09 -6.58
N ASN A 593 -24.37 -14.16 -5.83
CA ASN A 593 -24.74 -15.51 -6.24
C ASN A 593 -26.24 -15.73 -6.06
N GLY A 594 -26.96 -16.01 -7.15
CA GLY A 594 -28.41 -16.20 -7.20
C GLY A 594 -28.92 -17.61 -6.93
N THR A 595 -28.23 -18.46 -6.17
CA THR A 595 -28.73 -19.82 -5.85
C THR A 595 -29.53 -19.85 -4.54
N ASP A 596 -30.70 -20.48 -4.59
CA ASP A 596 -31.74 -20.57 -3.54
C ASP A 596 -31.21 -20.55 -2.08
N GLY A 597 -31.38 -19.40 -1.42
CA GLY A 597 -31.48 -19.29 0.04
C GLY A 597 -30.29 -18.70 0.81
N ASP A 598 -29.12 -18.52 0.20
CA ASP A 598 -27.95 -17.90 0.85
C ASP A 598 -27.20 -17.01 -0.16
N SER A 599 -27.81 -15.87 -0.51
CA SER A 599 -27.24 -14.91 -1.46
C SER A 599 -25.97 -14.27 -0.90
N ALA A 600 -24.82 -14.83 -1.26
CA ALA A 600 -23.51 -14.33 -0.86
C ALA A 600 -22.86 -13.54 -2.00
N TRP A 601 -22.22 -12.43 -1.65
CA TRP A 601 -21.35 -11.70 -2.57
C TRP A 601 -20.12 -12.54 -2.92
N ARG A 602 -19.71 -12.54 -4.18
CA ARG A 602 -18.43 -13.11 -4.62
C ARG A 602 -17.71 -12.17 -5.58
N PRO A 603 -16.37 -12.24 -5.69
CA PRO A 603 -15.65 -11.55 -6.75
C PRO A 603 -16.17 -11.94 -8.14
N VAL A 604 -16.20 -10.96 -9.05
CA VAL A 604 -16.49 -11.21 -10.47
C VAL A 604 -15.32 -11.94 -11.12
N THR A 605 -15.63 -12.78 -12.10
CA THR A 605 -14.63 -13.40 -12.98
C THR A 605 -14.18 -12.44 -14.07
N GLU A 606 -13.07 -12.75 -14.76
CA GLU A 606 -12.44 -11.87 -15.76
C GLU A 606 -13.31 -11.59 -17.00
N TRP A 607 -14.41 -12.33 -17.17
CA TRP A 607 -15.38 -12.24 -18.27
C TRP A 607 -16.77 -11.80 -17.80
N GLU A 608 -16.98 -11.57 -16.51
CA GLU A 608 -18.22 -11.01 -15.98
C GLU A 608 -18.11 -9.49 -15.93
N ASN A 609 -19.18 -8.80 -16.35
CA ASN A 609 -19.24 -7.35 -16.27
C ASN A 609 -19.66 -6.93 -14.85
N PRO A 610 -18.82 -6.20 -14.09
CA PRO A 610 -19.17 -5.73 -12.75
C PRO A 610 -20.15 -4.55 -12.74
N ILE A 611 -20.44 -3.97 -13.91
CA ILE A 611 -21.31 -2.82 -14.08
C ILE A 611 -22.77 -3.28 -14.09
N TRP A 612 -23.58 -2.77 -13.17
CA TRP A 612 -25.01 -3.04 -13.10
C TRP A 612 -25.88 -1.91 -13.66
N GLY A 613 -25.29 -0.76 -13.99
CA GLY A 613 -25.97 0.33 -14.69
C GLY A 613 -25.04 1.50 -14.99
N TRP A 614 -25.56 2.48 -15.73
CA TRP A 614 -24.85 3.72 -16.04
C TRP A 614 -25.71 4.94 -15.75
N VAL A 615 -25.03 6.03 -15.39
CA VAL A 615 -25.64 7.32 -15.08
C VAL A 615 -25.01 8.40 -15.95
N LEU A 616 -25.86 9.21 -16.59
CA LEU A 616 -25.44 10.35 -17.39
C LEU A 616 -26.28 11.58 -17.04
N VAL A 617 -25.63 12.70 -16.75
CA VAL A 617 -26.33 13.96 -16.46
C VAL A 617 -26.62 14.70 -17.76
N ASN A 618 -27.89 14.96 -18.02
CA ASN A 618 -28.36 15.77 -19.14
C ASN A 618 -28.48 17.24 -18.72
N TYR A 619 -27.47 18.04 -19.04
CA TYR A 619 -27.43 19.48 -18.72
C TYR A 619 -28.47 20.33 -19.46
N VAL A 620 -28.98 19.89 -20.61
CA VAL A 620 -29.95 20.66 -21.40
C VAL A 620 -31.31 20.69 -20.72
N ASN A 621 -31.72 19.56 -20.14
CA ASN A 621 -33.06 19.37 -19.58
C ASN A 621 -33.08 19.26 -18.05
N TYR A 622 -31.95 19.46 -17.38
CA TYR A 622 -31.79 19.24 -15.94
C TYR A 622 -32.38 17.87 -15.50
N GLY A 623 -31.88 16.81 -16.13
CA GLY A 623 -32.31 15.43 -15.88
C GLY A 623 -31.15 14.46 -15.82
N ILE A 624 -31.41 13.27 -15.30
CA ILE A 624 -30.47 12.15 -15.23
C ILE A 624 -31.00 11.02 -16.10
N GLN A 625 -30.13 10.49 -16.96
CA GLN A 625 -30.41 9.36 -17.82
C GLN A 625 -29.73 8.11 -17.25
N PHE A 626 -30.50 7.03 -17.19
CA PHE A 626 -30.04 5.72 -16.75
C PHE A 626 -29.96 4.78 -17.95
N PHE A 627 -28.87 4.02 -18.03
CA PHE A 627 -28.67 2.98 -19.03
C PHE A 627 -28.40 1.64 -18.36
N LEU A 628 -28.76 0.56 -19.04
CA LEU A 628 -28.46 -0.81 -18.65
C LEU A 628 -26.96 -1.12 -18.79
N PRO A 629 -26.45 -2.23 -18.21
CA PRO A 629 -25.02 -2.58 -18.25
C PRO A 629 -24.38 -2.56 -19.65
N ASP A 630 -25.16 -2.90 -20.68
CA ASP A 630 -24.76 -2.94 -22.09
C ASP A 630 -24.78 -1.56 -22.79
N GLY A 631 -25.12 -0.50 -22.06
CA GLY A 631 -25.26 0.87 -22.55
C GLY A 631 -26.59 1.16 -23.25
N THR A 632 -27.56 0.25 -23.20
CA THR A 632 -28.91 0.48 -23.73
C THR A 632 -29.68 1.49 -22.85
N PHE A 633 -30.30 2.50 -23.46
CA PHE A 633 -31.08 3.50 -22.73
C PHE A 633 -32.25 2.85 -21.99
N TYR A 634 -32.38 3.15 -20.69
CA TYR A 634 -33.42 2.59 -19.84
C TYR A 634 -34.51 3.63 -19.54
N ARG A 635 -34.13 4.76 -18.93
CA ARG A 635 -35.10 5.75 -18.42
C ARG A 635 -34.45 7.10 -18.13
N GLU A 636 -35.23 8.18 -18.20
CA GLU A 636 -34.80 9.51 -17.77
C GLU A 636 -35.65 10.02 -16.60
N VAL A 637 -34.98 10.60 -15.61
CA VAL A 637 -35.59 11.29 -14.47
C VAL A 637 -35.35 12.78 -14.62
N ARG A 638 -36.40 13.60 -14.56
CA ARG A 638 -36.32 15.06 -14.72
C ARG A 638 -36.84 15.77 -13.49
N ILE A 639 -36.28 16.95 -13.25
CA ILE A 639 -36.81 17.86 -12.24
C ILE A 639 -38.15 18.39 -12.73
N ALA A 640 -39.20 18.15 -11.95
CA ALA A 640 -40.53 18.64 -12.29
C ALA A 640 -40.60 20.17 -12.13
N ALA A 641 -41.49 20.82 -12.89
CA ALA A 641 -41.78 22.24 -12.72
C ALA A 641 -42.09 22.56 -11.24
N PRO A 642 -41.70 23.74 -10.70
CA PRO A 642 -41.84 24.08 -9.28
C PRO A 642 -43.26 23.94 -8.70
N ASN A 643 -44.27 23.86 -9.56
CA ASN A 643 -45.69 23.79 -9.20
C ASN A 643 -46.25 22.36 -9.29
N ASN A 644 -45.42 21.36 -9.59
CA ASN A 644 -45.83 19.95 -9.67
C ASN A 644 -45.81 19.32 -8.27
N PRO A 645 -46.93 18.79 -7.76
CA PRO A 645 -47.04 18.26 -6.40
C PRO A 645 -46.10 17.10 -6.05
N ASN A 646 -45.50 16.41 -7.04
CA ASN A 646 -44.68 15.22 -6.79
C ASN A 646 -43.16 15.50 -6.74
N GLY A 647 -42.70 16.75 -6.97
CA GLY A 647 -41.28 17.13 -6.83
C GLY A 647 -40.37 16.71 -8.00
N GLY A 648 -40.51 15.49 -8.52
CA GLY A 648 -39.84 14.95 -9.71
C GLY A 648 -40.83 14.35 -10.72
N THR A 649 -40.44 14.29 -12.00
CA THR A 649 -41.21 13.60 -13.06
C THR A 649 -40.29 12.64 -13.78
N GLN A 650 -40.60 11.36 -13.69
CA GLN A 650 -39.91 10.31 -14.43
C GLN A 650 -40.70 9.95 -15.69
N THR A 651 -40.01 9.73 -16.80
CA THR A 651 -40.63 9.24 -18.04
C THR A 651 -41.09 7.79 -17.84
N ASP A 652 -41.98 7.24 -18.66
CA ASP A 652 -42.20 5.79 -18.66
C ASP A 652 -40.90 5.05 -19.06
N LYS A 653 -40.79 3.79 -18.64
CA LYS A 653 -39.64 2.94 -18.95
C LYS A 653 -39.48 2.83 -20.47
N TRP A 654 -38.24 2.88 -20.94
CA TRP A 654 -37.85 2.76 -22.34
C TRP A 654 -38.27 3.90 -23.26
N LEU A 655 -39.11 4.86 -22.83
CA LEU A 655 -39.51 5.98 -23.68
C LEU A 655 -38.30 6.76 -24.19
N PRO A 656 -38.17 6.98 -25.52
CA PRO A 656 -39.20 6.90 -26.57
C PRO A 656 -39.24 5.58 -27.34
N PHE A 657 -38.43 4.60 -26.95
CA PHE A 657 -38.33 3.29 -27.58
C PHE A 657 -39.38 2.34 -27.04
N LYS A 658 -39.75 1.36 -27.87
CA LYS A 658 -40.55 0.23 -27.41
C LYS A 658 -39.70 -0.70 -26.53
N PRO A 659 -40.23 -1.24 -25.42
CA PRO A 659 -39.50 -2.19 -24.58
C PRO A 659 -39.04 -3.42 -25.38
N PRO A 660 -37.87 -3.99 -25.06
CA PRO A 660 -37.41 -5.24 -25.66
C PRO A 660 -38.40 -6.40 -25.41
N PRO A 661 -38.42 -7.45 -26.26
CA PRO A 661 -39.33 -8.59 -26.14
C PRO A 661 -39.24 -9.34 -24.80
N THR A 662 -38.04 -9.33 -24.21
CA THR A 662 -37.71 -9.85 -22.88
C THR A 662 -36.91 -8.78 -22.16
N PRO A 663 -37.58 -7.85 -21.44
CA PRO A 663 -36.89 -6.82 -20.67
C PRO A 663 -36.09 -7.47 -19.55
N SER A 664 -34.80 -7.14 -19.48
CA SER A 664 -33.97 -7.46 -18.31
C SER A 664 -34.55 -6.73 -17.10
N GLU A 665 -34.72 -7.46 -15.99
CA GLU A 665 -35.18 -6.90 -14.73
C GLU A 665 -34.05 -6.03 -14.14
N ALA A 666 -34.19 -4.71 -14.27
CA ALA A 666 -33.24 -3.73 -13.75
C ALA A 666 -33.63 -3.29 -12.32
N GLY A 667 -33.93 -4.25 -11.44
CA GLY A 667 -34.54 -4.00 -10.13
C GLY A 667 -33.77 -2.99 -9.26
N GLN A 668 -32.43 -3.03 -9.29
CA GLN A 668 -31.61 -2.06 -8.55
C GLN A 668 -31.66 -0.63 -9.14
N ILE A 669 -31.68 -0.50 -10.48
CA ILE A 669 -31.80 0.81 -11.14
C ILE A 669 -33.19 1.41 -10.85
N ASP A 670 -34.24 0.59 -10.92
CA ASP A 670 -35.60 1.04 -10.60
C ASP A 670 -35.71 1.59 -9.18
N ARG A 671 -35.14 0.89 -8.19
CA ARG A 671 -35.14 1.35 -6.80
C ARG A 671 -34.36 2.63 -6.58
N LEU A 672 -33.25 2.82 -7.31
CA LEU A 672 -32.49 4.08 -7.27
C LEU A 672 -33.33 5.21 -7.85
N ILE A 673 -34.00 4.97 -8.97
CA ILE A 673 -34.90 5.93 -9.62
C ILE A 673 -36.06 6.33 -8.71
N ASP A 674 -36.66 5.36 -8.00
CA ASP A 674 -37.76 5.61 -7.05
C ASP A 674 -37.37 6.60 -5.94
N GLN A 675 -36.08 6.66 -5.56
CA GLN A 675 -35.61 7.64 -4.57
C GLN A 675 -35.73 9.10 -5.06
N PHE A 676 -35.82 9.34 -6.37
CA PHE A 676 -35.85 10.70 -6.94
C PHE A 676 -37.26 11.27 -7.13
N THR A 677 -38.31 10.47 -6.96
CA THR A 677 -39.61 10.77 -7.59
C THR A 677 -40.76 11.02 -6.64
N ASP A 678 -40.79 10.37 -5.46
CA ASP A 678 -41.80 10.59 -4.42
C ASP A 678 -41.25 11.52 -3.33
N GLY A 679 -41.28 12.83 -3.57
CA GLY A 679 -40.69 13.82 -2.66
C GLY A 679 -39.16 13.90 -2.70
N GLY A 680 -38.52 13.13 -3.59
CA GLY A 680 -37.05 13.07 -3.77
C GLY A 680 -36.42 14.19 -4.60
N ARG A 681 -37.11 15.34 -4.77
CA ARG A 681 -36.62 16.47 -5.59
C ARG A 681 -35.28 16.99 -5.09
N ASP A 682 -35.15 17.16 -3.78
CA ASP A 682 -33.94 17.71 -3.15
C ASP A 682 -32.77 16.74 -3.32
N TYR A 683 -33.05 15.43 -3.24
CA TYR A 683 -32.06 14.39 -3.53
C TYR A 683 -31.61 14.38 -4.98
N LEU A 684 -32.54 14.49 -5.94
CA LEU A 684 -32.20 14.56 -7.37
C LEU A 684 -31.29 15.76 -7.68
N LEU A 685 -31.61 16.94 -7.13
CA LEU A 685 -30.82 18.16 -7.29
C LEU A 685 -29.42 18.01 -6.69
N ALA A 686 -29.33 17.52 -5.45
CA ALA A 686 -28.06 17.29 -4.76
C ALA A 686 -27.21 16.23 -5.47
N PHE A 687 -27.84 15.18 -6.01
CA PHE A 687 -27.17 14.11 -6.75
C PHE A 687 -26.59 14.62 -8.08
N MET A 688 -27.32 15.49 -8.79
CA MET A 688 -26.78 16.18 -9.98
C MET A 688 -25.61 17.10 -9.63
N GLU A 689 -25.71 17.87 -8.55
CA GLU A 689 -24.61 18.74 -8.09
C GLU A 689 -23.35 17.92 -7.77
N MET A 690 -23.50 16.82 -7.04
CA MET A 690 -22.41 15.90 -6.71
C MET A 690 -21.69 15.39 -7.96
N ILE A 691 -22.43 14.95 -8.98
CA ILE A 691 -21.85 14.49 -10.26
C ILE A 691 -21.13 15.65 -10.98
N ASN A 692 -21.70 16.86 -10.96
CA ASN A 692 -21.08 18.02 -11.60
C ASN A 692 -19.75 18.38 -10.95
N ILE A 693 -19.68 18.37 -9.61
CA ILE A 693 -18.45 18.66 -8.87
C ILE A 693 -17.37 17.60 -9.20
N ALA A 694 -17.74 16.32 -9.18
CA ALA A 694 -16.82 15.24 -9.52
C ALA A 694 -16.29 15.35 -10.96
N THR A 695 -17.19 15.61 -11.91
CA THR A 695 -16.84 15.68 -13.36
C THR A 695 -15.88 16.82 -13.67
N VAL A 696 -16.00 17.97 -12.98
CA VAL A 696 -15.11 19.12 -13.17
C VAL A 696 -13.68 18.83 -12.67
N ARG A 697 -13.53 17.94 -11.69
CA ARG A 697 -12.23 17.60 -11.07
C ARG A 697 -11.57 16.34 -11.62
N ALA A 698 -12.33 15.48 -12.27
CA ALA A 698 -11.84 14.23 -12.83
C ALA A 698 -10.78 14.46 -13.91
N GLN A 699 -9.81 13.54 -13.99
CA GLN A 699 -8.75 13.57 -15.00
C GLN A 699 -9.29 13.66 -16.44
N SER A 700 -8.47 14.27 -17.31
CA SER A 700 -8.75 14.36 -18.73
C SER A 700 -8.88 12.97 -19.34
N VAL A 701 -9.97 12.72 -20.05
CA VAL A 701 -10.22 11.41 -20.67
C VAL A 701 -9.10 11.10 -21.69
N PRO A 702 -8.60 9.86 -21.78
CA PRO A 702 -7.53 9.49 -22.72
C PRO A 702 -7.77 10.00 -24.15
N GLY A 703 -6.67 10.28 -24.87
CA GLY A 703 -6.67 11.02 -26.14
C GLY A 703 -7.66 10.52 -27.21
N ALA A 704 -7.92 9.21 -27.27
CA ALA A 704 -8.92 8.61 -28.17
C ALA A 704 -10.37 9.06 -27.89
N TYR A 705 -10.64 9.56 -26.68
CA TYR A 705 -11.95 9.97 -26.19
C TYR A 705 -12.03 11.50 -25.93
N SER A 706 -10.90 12.18 -25.72
CA SER A 706 -10.83 13.64 -25.55
C SER A 706 -11.36 14.45 -26.74
N GLN A 707 -11.41 13.84 -27.94
CA GLN A 707 -11.96 14.43 -29.16
C GLN A 707 -13.48 14.26 -29.29
N CYS A 708 -14.15 13.61 -28.32
CA CYS A 708 -15.57 13.30 -28.39
C CYS A 708 -16.48 14.47 -27.95
N VAL A 709 -17.65 14.58 -28.57
CA VAL A 709 -18.71 15.58 -28.26
C VAL A 709 -19.35 15.36 -26.87
N ASN A 710 -18.91 14.34 -26.11
CA ASN A 710 -19.34 14.08 -24.74
C ASN A 710 -19.02 15.22 -23.77
N SER A 711 -18.11 16.14 -24.13
CA SER A 711 -17.94 17.42 -23.41
C SER A 711 -19.20 18.31 -23.39
N VAL A 712 -20.14 18.11 -24.33
CA VAL A 712 -21.42 18.85 -24.41
C VAL A 712 -22.55 18.13 -23.68
N ILE A 713 -22.47 16.80 -23.56
CA ILE A 713 -23.58 15.92 -23.16
C ILE A 713 -23.43 15.44 -21.70
N GLY A 714 -22.20 15.34 -21.20
CA GLY A 714 -21.85 14.88 -19.84
C GLY A 714 -20.91 13.67 -19.85
N ARG A 715 -20.23 13.43 -18.71
CA ARG A 715 -19.34 12.27 -18.52
C ARG A 715 -20.19 11.07 -18.06
N PRO A 716 -20.12 9.91 -18.74
CA PRO A 716 -20.84 8.71 -18.30
C PRO A 716 -20.18 8.13 -17.04
N LEU A 717 -20.98 7.83 -16.02
CA LEU A 717 -20.54 7.24 -14.77
C LEU A 717 -21.07 5.81 -14.64
N ALA A 718 -20.22 4.91 -14.16
CA ALA A 718 -20.55 3.50 -13.97
C ALA A 718 -21.09 3.26 -12.55
N LEU A 719 -22.13 2.43 -12.47
CA LEU A 719 -22.64 1.85 -11.22
C LEU A 719 -22.10 0.43 -11.09
N VAL A 720 -21.31 0.18 -10.05
CA VAL A 720 -20.61 -1.10 -9.82
C VAL A 720 -20.75 -1.56 -8.38
N ASN A 721 -20.58 -2.85 -8.12
CA ASN A 721 -20.52 -3.40 -6.76
C ASN A 721 -19.09 -3.77 -6.39
N VAL A 722 -18.66 -3.39 -5.19
CA VAL A 722 -17.28 -3.54 -4.71
C VAL A 722 -17.26 -4.16 -3.32
N GLY A 723 -16.47 -5.22 -3.14
CA GLY A 723 -16.21 -5.86 -1.85
C GLY A 723 -14.83 -5.48 -1.33
N ILE A 724 -14.74 -5.12 -0.05
CA ILE A 724 -13.50 -4.76 0.65
C ILE A 724 -13.38 -5.58 1.93
N SER A 725 -12.22 -6.18 2.18
CA SER A 725 -11.95 -6.88 3.44
C SER A 725 -10.49 -6.72 3.86
N LEU A 726 -10.23 -6.88 5.17
CA LEU A 726 -8.89 -6.81 5.76
C LEU A 726 -8.46 -8.23 6.20
N GLU A 727 -7.65 -8.88 5.37
CA GLU A 727 -7.23 -10.28 5.56
C GLU A 727 -5.83 -10.35 6.18
N LEU A 728 -5.68 -11.14 7.24
CA LEU A 728 -4.37 -11.47 7.80
C LEU A 728 -3.72 -12.64 7.03
N GLY A 729 -2.42 -12.60 6.81
CA GLY A 729 -1.70 -13.64 6.05
C GLY A 729 -1.66 -15.02 6.73
N TYR A 730 -1.77 -15.05 8.06
CA TYR A 730 -1.81 -16.25 8.90
C TYR A 730 -2.41 -15.90 10.28
N ALA A 731 -2.55 -16.91 11.15
CA ALA A 731 -3.09 -16.77 12.50
C ALA A 731 -2.45 -15.62 13.30
N PRO A 732 -3.21 -14.85 14.10
CA PRO A 732 -2.64 -13.78 14.91
C PRO A 732 -1.45 -14.25 15.74
N LYS A 733 -0.38 -13.45 15.72
CA LYS A 733 0.77 -13.68 16.61
C LYS A 733 0.31 -13.62 18.07
N MET A 734 0.99 -14.40 18.91
CA MET A 734 0.76 -14.47 20.35
C MET A 734 2.00 -14.01 21.11
N GLY A 735 1.84 -13.64 22.38
CA GLY A 735 2.95 -13.31 23.27
C GLY A 735 3.96 -14.46 23.40
N GLN A 736 5.24 -14.11 23.40
CA GLN A 736 6.37 -15.04 23.38
C GLN A 736 7.31 -14.88 24.58
N SER A 737 6.89 -14.10 25.59
CA SER A 737 7.60 -13.99 26.86
C SER A 737 6.92 -14.85 27.91
N THR A 738 7.71 -15.66 28.61
CA THR A 738 7.28 -16.46 29.77
C THR A 738 7.77 -15.85 31.10
N TYR A 739 8.44 -14.70 31.04
CA TYR A 739 8.95 -13.99 32.21
C TYR A 739 7.82 -13.27 32.95
N ALA A 740 7.83 -13.31 34.28
CA ALA A 740 6.89 -12.57 35.14
C ALA A 740 5.39 -12.76 34.77
N ASP A 741 5.01 -13.98 34.43
CA ASP A 741 3.62 -14.39 34.16
C ASP A 741 2.93 -13.59 33.04
N GLN A 742 3.69 -13.14 32.04
CA GLN A 742 3.16 -12.40 30.89
C GLN A 742 2.12 -13.19 30.08
N GLU A 743 2.17 -14.52 30.14
CA GLU A 743 1.23 -15.42 29.46
C GLU A 743 -0.19 -15.33 30.05
N SER A 744 -0.34 -14.92 31.32
CA SER A 744 -1.64 -14.77 31.98
C SER A 744 -2.27 -13.39 31.78
N LYS A 745 -1.49 -12.41 31.29
CA LYS A 745 -1.95 -11.04 31.12
C LYS A 745 -2.85 -10.91 29.89
N ARG A 746 -4.07 -10.41 30.09
CA ARG A 746 -5.04 -10.18 29.02
C ARG A 746 -4.63 -8.98 28.17
N GLN A 747 -4.75 -9.12 26.85
CA GLN A 747 -4.59 -8.02 25.91
C GLN A 747 -5.77 -7.05 26.00
N PRO A 748 -5.55 -5.73 26.02
CA PRO A 748 -6.64 -4.76 25.95
C PRO A 748 -7.46 -4.88 24.65
N ARG A 749 -6.81 -5.24 23.55
CA ARG A 749 -7.44 -5.42 22.24
C ARG A 749 -6.82 -6.57 21.45
N SER A 750 -7.64 -7.24 20.64
CA SER A 750 -7.27 -8.40 19.81
C SER A 750 -7.53 -8.15 18.32
N LEU A 751 -6.77 -8.85 17.45
CA LEU A 751 -6.99 -8.79 16.01
C LEU A 751 -8.22 -9.59 15.57
N LEU A 752 -8.47 -10.74 16.22
CA LEU A 752 -9.66 -11.55 15.99
C LEU A 752 -10.66 -11.38 17.12
N PRO A 753 -11.94 -11.73 16.92
CA PRO A 753 -12.94 -11.70 17.98
C PRO A 753 -12.50 -12.53 19.19
N ASP A 754 -12.58 -11.93 20.38
CA ASP A 754 -12.37 -12.60 21.67
C ASP A 754 -13.73 -12.69 22.40
N ASP A 755 -13.76 -13.24 23.63
CA ASP A 755 -14.96 -13.28 24.48
C ASP A 755 -15.61 -11.88 24.69
N ASP A 756 -14.82 -10.82 24.52
CA ASP A 756 -15.26 -9.42 24.53
C ASP A 756 -15.19 -8.83 23.12
N ALA A 757 -16.32 -8.74 22.43
CA ALA A 757 -16.40 -8.29 21.04
C ALA A 757 -15.96 -6.82 20.86
N ASP A 758 -16.10 -5.98 21.90
CA ASP A 758 -15.69 -4.57 21.86
C ASP A 758 -14.15 -4.41 21.93
N ALA A 759 -13.43 -5.50 22.25
CA ALA A 759 -11.97 -5.52 22.30
C ALA A 759 -11.32 -5.75 20.92
N GLN A 760 -12.08 -6.04 19.86
CA GLN A 760 -11.48 -6.23 18.53
C GLN A 760 -11.02 -4.90 17.92
N TYR A 761 -9.87 -4.90 17.23
CA TYR A 761 -9.44 -3.75 16.43
C TYR A 761 -10.38 -3.50 15.23
N GLU A 762 -10.75 -2.23 15.03
CA GLU A 762 -11.58 -1.76 13.92
C GLU A 762 -10.92 -0.57 13.22
N PHE A 763 -10.36 -0.80 12.04
CA PHE A 763 -9.60 0.22 11.32
C PHE A 763 -10.48 1.02 10.37
N ALA A 764 -10.50 2.34 10.53
CA ALA A 764 -11.16 3.24 9.60
C ALA A 764 -10.42 3.29 8.27
N ILE A 765 -11.18 3.28 7.18
CA ILE A 765 -10.70 3.50 5.81
C ILE A 765 -11.45 4.66 5.16
N LYS A 766 -10.75 5.44 4.33
CA LYS A 766 -11.35 6.45 3.46
C LYS A 766 -11.41 5.90 2.04
N LEU A 767 -12.58 6.03 1.42
CA LEU A 767 -12.82 5.67 0.03
C LEU A 767 -12.83 6.94 -0.80
N GLY A 768 -11.94 7.01 -1.79
CA GLY A 768 -11.78 8.15 -2.69
C GLY A 768 -11.30 9.44 -2.02
N ASP A 769 -10.81 10.40 -2.81
CA ASP A 769 -10.42 11.71 -2.28
C ASP A 769 -10.62 12.86 -3.27
N GLN A 770 -11.26 13.93 -2.81
CA GLN A 770 -11.62 15.08 -3.66
C GLN A 770 -10.43 15.95 -4.07
N ASP A 771 -9.30 15.85 -3.37
CA ASP A 771 -8.07 16.59 -3.65
C ASP A 771 -7.18 15.85 -4.67
N ARG A 772 -7.54 14.60 -5.04
CA ARG A 772 -6.84 13.77 -6.02
C ARG A 772 -7.67 13.68 -7.30
N SER A 773 -7.26 14.38 -8.37
CA SER A 773 -7.96 14.36 -9.66
C SER A 773 -7.99 12.98 -10.33
N TYR A 774 -7.04 12.11 -9.99
CA TYR A 774 -6.94 10.73 -10.48
C TYR A 774 -7.80 9.74 -9.71
N ASP A 775 -8.50 10.15 -8.65
CA ASP A 775 -9.46 9.29 -7.97
C ASP A 775 -10.82 9.34 -8.67
N GLY A 776 -11.31 8.18 -9.09
CA GLY A 776 -12.53 8.03 -9.86
C GLY A 776 -13.82 7.96 -9.03
N LEU A 777 -13.78 8.04 -7.69
CA LEU A 777 -14.98 7.88 -6.88
C LEU A 777 -15.84 9.14 -6.88
N VAL A 778 -17.09 9.02 -7.33
CA VAL A 778 -18.10 10.09 -7.20
C VAL A 778 -18.87 9.94 -5.88
N GLY A 779 -19.24 8.72 -5.54
CA GLY A 779 -19.88 8.39 -4.26
C GLY A 779 -20.16 6.90 -4.12
N TYR A 780 -20.55 6.47 -2.92
CA TYR A 780 -20.88 5.06 -2.66
C TYR A 780 -22.16 4.90 -1.82
N PHE A 781 -22.83 3.78 -2.04
CA PHE A 781 -23.94 3.24 -1.26
C PHE A 781 -23.45 2.10 -0.38
N ARG A 782 -24.01 1.93 0.81
CA ARG A 782 -23.72 0.77 1.67
C ARG A 782 -24.55 -0.43 1.22
N ALA A 783 -23.98 -1.63 1.28
CA ALA A 783 -24.76 -2.85 1.09
C ALA A 783 -25.66 -3.11 2.31
N ARG A 784 -26.82 -3.74 2.07
CA ARG A 784 -27.69 -4.23 3.14
C ARG A 784 -27.06 -5.44 3.84
N HIS A 785 -27.47 -5.66 5.09
CA HIS A 785 -26.99 -6.80 5.88
C HIS A 785 -27.43 -8.16 5.29
N ASP A 786 -28.62 -8.21 4.69
CA ASP A 786 -29.16 -9.38 3.98
C ASP A 786 -29.46 -8.97 2.53
N PRO A 787 -28.47 -9.05 1.63
CA PRO A 787 -28.61 -8.59 0.27
C PRO A 787 -29.45 -9.58 -0.55
N GLN A 788 -30.53 -9.08 -1.12
CA GLN A 788 -31.32 -9.80 -2.13
C GLN A 788 -30.91 -9.30 -3.52
N GLU A 789 -31.04 -10.12 -4.56
CA GLU A 789 -30.59 -9.79 -5.94
C GLU A 789 -31.05 -8.39 -6.40
N GLU A 790 -32.30 -8.04 -6.11
CA GLU A 790 -32.88 -6.74 -6.45
C GLU A 790 -32.83 -5.68 -5.33
N ASP A 791 -32.46 -6.03 -4.09
CA ASP A 791 -32.41 -5.13 -2.92
C ASP A 791 -31.07 -5.20 -2.17
N ALA A 792 -29.98 -5.18 -2.92
CA ALA A 792 -28.67 -5.42 -2.35
C ALA A 792 -28.09 -4.19 -1.61
N LEU A 793 -28.55 -2.99 -1.95
CA LEU A 793 -27.94 -1.70 -1.56
C LEU A 793 -28.93 -0.75 -0.89
N GLU A 794 -28.42 0.06 0.04
CA GLU A 794 -29.14 1.16 0.69
C GLU A 794 -29.12 2.43 -0.17
N LEU A 795 -29.87 2.42 -1.29
CA LEU A 795 -29.84 3.47 -2.32
C LEU A 795 -30.38 4.84 -1.87
N GLY A 796 -31.01 4.90 -0.69
CA GLY A 796 -31.54 6.14 -0.11
C GLY A 796 -30.50 7.03 0.57
N ASN A 797 -29.26 6.54 0.78
CA ASN A 797 -28.16 7.34 1.32
C ASN A 797 -26.89 7.13 0.49
N ILE A 798 -26.31 8.21 -0.03
CA ILE A 798 -25.03 8.18 -0.75
C ILE A 798 -23.97 8.94 0.03
N TYR A 799 -22.76 8.38 0.09
CA TYR A 799 -21.61 8.97 0.74
C TYR A 799 -20.62 9.45 -0.34
N THR A 800 -20.22 10.71 -0.31
CA THR A 800 -19.37 11.32 -1.35
C THR A 800 -18.18 12.06 -0.76
N PRO A 801 -16.98 12.03 -1.40
CA PRO A 801 -15.86 12.85 -0.95
C PRO A 801 -16.04 14.34 -1.26
N HIS A 802 -17.09 14.72 -2.00
CA HIS A 802 -17.32 16.07 -2.48
C HIS A 802 -18.29 16.85 -1.59
N GLU A 803 -17.87 18.02 -1.13
CA GLU A 803 -18.72 18.94 -0.36
C GLU A 803 -19.73 19.64 -1.28
N LEU A 804 -21.00 19.68 -0.85
CA LEU A 804 -22.13 20.26 -1.59
C LEU A 804 -22.52 21.61 -0.98
N ASP A 805 -22.69 22.63 -1.84
CA ASP A 805 -22.96 24.01 -1.39
C ASP A 805 -24.35 24.51 -1.81
N GLN A 806 -24.86 24.08 -2.97
CA GLN A 806 -26.03 24.70 -3.61
C GLN A 806 -27.34 24.01 -3.21
N PHE A 807 -27.35 22.68 -3.16
CA PHE A 807 -28.54 21.88 -2.91
C PHE A 807 -28.30 20.91 -1.75
N PRO A 808 -28.61 21.30 -0.50
CA PRO A 808 -28.48 20.41 0.65
C PRO A 808 -29.53 19.30 0.60
N SER A 809 -29.14 18.09 1.01
CA SER A 809 -30.03 16.93 1.16
C SER A 809 -29.58 16.07 2.33
N ASP A 810 -30.53 15.61 3.15
CA ASP A 810 -30.25 14.69 4.28
C ASP A 810 -29.82 13.29 3.81
N GLN A 811 -29.92 13.01 2.51
CA GLN A 811 -29.57 11.73 1.88
C GLN A 811 -28.15 11.71 1.31
N ILE A 812 -27.48 12.86 1.18
CA ILE A 812 -26.09 12.93 0.72
C ILE A 812 -25.18 13.29 1.88
N HIS A 813 -24.25 12.39 2.18
CA HIS A 813 -23.36 12.50 3.33
C HIS A 813 -21.93 12.73 2.84
N LEU A 814 -21.31 13.83 3.29
CA LEU A 814 -19.89 14.06 3.07
C LEU A 814 -19.07 13.00 3.80
N ILE A 815 -18.13 12.35 3.11
CA ILE A 815 -17.19 11.42 3.72
C ILE A 815 -16.22 12.23 4.58
N GLY A 816 -16.30 12.00 5.89
CA GLY A 816 -15.46 12.67 6.89
C GLY A 816 -15.08 11.74 8.03
N THR A 817 -14.40 12.32 9.02
CA THR A 817 -13.90 11.63 10.21
C THR A 817 -14.95 10.83 10.97
N ASP A 818 -16.22 11.22 10.85
CA ASP A 818 -17.30 10.69 11.66
C ASP A 818 -18.00 9.48 11.01
N ASN A 819 -17.83 9.26 9.70
CA ASN A 819 -18.57 8.25 8.95
C ASN A 819 -17.72 7.33 8.07
N PHE A 820 -16.39 7.34 8.24
CA PHE A 820 -15.50 6.40 7.57
C PHE A 820 -15.91 4.94 7.81
N PRO A 821 -15.99 4.10 6.76
CA PRO A 821 -16.14 2.66 6.94
C PRO A 821 -15.02 2.10 7.82
N ARG A 822 -15.38 1.15 8.69
CA ARG A 822 -14.43 0.46 9.58
C ARG A 822 -14.33 -1.00 9.19
N LEU A 823 -13.11 -1.50 9.02
CA LEU A 823 -12.84 -2.89 8.69
C LEU A 823 -12.29 -3.63 9.92
N LYS A 824 -12.84 -4.82 10.15
CA LYS A 824 -12.32 -5.78 11.14
C LYS A 824 -11.33 -6.70 10.45
N PRO A 825 -10.12 -6.92 11.02
CA PRO A 825 -9.24 -7.93 10.50
C PRO A 825 -9.86 -9.31 10.72
N PHE A 826 -9.71 -10.17 9.73
CA PHE A 826 -10.15 -11.57 9.82
C PHE A 826 -9.04 -12.52 9.35
N TRP A 827 -9.16 -13.76 9.78
CA TRP A 827 -8.35 -14.87 9.32
C TRP A 827 -9.17 -16.15 9.44
N LEU A 828 -9.13 -16.98 8.42
CA LEU A 828 -9.76 -18.30 8.41
C LEU A 828 -8.67 -19.36 8.52
N SER A 829 -8.89 -20.36 9.38
CA SER A 829 -7.92 -21.42 9.62
C SER A 829 -8.12 -22.57 8.63
N PRO A 830 -7.19 -22.81 7.67
CA PRO A 830 -7.20 -24.01 6.84
C PRO A 830 -7.44 -25.33 7.60
N TYR A 831 -6.97 -25.42 8.85
CA TYR A 831 -7.15 -26.61 9.69
C TYR A 831 -8.62 -26.96 9.97
N GLU A 832 -9.53 -25.98 9.97
CA GLU A 832 -10.96 -26.18 10.21
C GLU A 832 -11.66 -26.87 9.03
N TYR A 833 -11.08 -26.78 7.83
CA TYR A 833 -11.64 -27.33 6.60
C TYR A 833 -11.18 -28.77 6.31
N ARG A 834 -10.34 -29.36 7.16
CA ARG A 834 -9.76 -30.72 6.97
C ARG A 834 -10.81 -31.83 6.86
N GLU A 835 -11.98 -31.64 7.47
CA GLU A 835 -13.09 -32.60 7.50
C GLU A 835 -14.20 -32.26 6.48
N ALA A 836 -14.08 -31.14 5.77
CA ALA A 836 -15.05 -30.73 4.77
C ALA A 836 -15.01 -31.67 3.55
N SER A 837 -16.17 -31.89 2.93
CA SER A 837 -16.25 -32.68 1.69
C SER A 837 -15.61 -31.97 0.50
N ASP A 838 -15.72 -30.63 0.47
CA ASP A 838 -15.05 -29.75 -0.48
C ASP A 838 -14.39 -28.59 0.28
N PRO A 839 -13.17 -28.80 0.81
CA PRO A 839 -12.46 -27.81 1.60
C PRO A 839 -12.22 -26.49 0.87
N ALA A 840 -11.91 -26.56 -0.43
CA ALA A 840 -11.50 -25.39 -1.23
C ALA A 840 -12.69 -24.46 -1.52
N SER A 841 -13.83 -25.02 -1.92
CA SER A 841 -15.03 -24.24 -2.15
C SER A 841 -15.58 -23.65 -0.85
N GLN A 842 -15.62 -24.42 0.24
CA GLN A 842 -16.11 -23.92 1.53
C GLN A 842 -15.23 -22.80 2.09
N PHE A 843 -13.90 -22.96 2.04
CA PHE A 843 -12.95 -21.91 2.44
C PHE A 843 -13.17 -20.61 1.67
N THR A 844 -13.39 -20.71 0.35
CA THR A 844 -13.62 -19.55 -0.51
C THR A 844 -14.95 -18.85 -0.21
N LEU A 845 -16.02 -19.62 0.02
CA LEU A 845 -17.32 -19.08 0.42
C LEU A 845 -17.25 -18.33 1.75
N ASP A 846 -16.61 -18.92 2.77
CA ASP A 846 -16.45 -18.28 4.07
C ASP A 846 -15.57 -17.03 3.98
N ARG A 847 -14.53 -17.04 3.14
CA ARG A 847 -13.67 -15.86 2.86
C ARG A 847 -14.46 -14.74 2.19
N ASN A 848 -15.37 -15.07 1.27
CA ASN A 848 -16.24 -14.10 0.62
C ASN A 848 -17.25 -13.46 1.58
N LYS A 849 -17.75 -14.22 2.58
CA LYS A 849 -18.66 -13.71 3.63
C LYS A 849 -18.03 -12.65 4.54
N GLN A 850 -16.69 -12.52 4.57
CA GLN A 850 -15.98 -11.53 5.38
C GLN A 850 -15.86 -10.15 4.68
N GLN A 851 -16.36 -10.01 3.45
CA GLN A 851 -16.29 -8.77 2.70
C GLN A 851 -17.36 -7.77 3.14
N THR A 852 -16.93 -6.51 3.31
CA THR A 852 -17.83 -5.37 3.42
C THR A 852 -18.09 -4.84 2.02
N THR A 853 -19.36 -4.89 1.58
CA THR A 853 -19.74 -4.54 0.22
C THR A 853 -20.32 -3.13 0.12
N PHE A 854 -20.04 -2.46 -1.00
CA PHE A 854 -20.53 -1.15 -1.36
C PHE A 854 -20.99 -1.12 -2.82
N GLY A 855 -21.95 -0.27 -3.14
CA GLY A 855 -22.29 0.10 -4.52
C GLY A 855 -21.61 1.41 -4.88
N PHE A 856 -20.66 1.43 -5.81
CA PHE A 856 -19.96 2.65 -6.21
C PHE A 856 -20.64 3.29 -7.42
N LEU A 857 -20.76 4.62 -7.36
CA LEU A 857 -20.86 5.47 -8.53
C LEU A 857 -19.45 6.00 -8.82
N MET A 858 -18.86 5.54 -9.91
CA MET A 858 -17.48 5.88 -10.25
C MET A 858 -17.31 6.29 -11.70
N ASP A 859 -16.25 7.05 -11.94
CA ASP A 859 -15.75 7.35 -13.27
C ASP A 859 -15.02 6.11 -13.84
N PRO A 860 -15.46 5.54 -14.98
CA PRO A 860 -14.86 4.32 -15.52
C PRO A 860 -13.42 4.50 -16.03
N PHE A 861 -12.95 5.74 -16.17
CA PHE A 861 -11.63 6.05 -16.72
C PHE A 861 -10.54 6.20 -15.65
N GLY A 862 -10.91 6.39 -14.37
CA GLY A 862 -9.99 6.58 -13.25
C GLY A 862 -10.08 5.44 -12.23
N PRO A 863 -8.97 5.08 -11.55
CA PRO A 863 -9.01 4.15 -10.43
C PRO A 863 -9.73 4.76 -9.21
N VAL A 864 -10.41 3.94 -8.42
CA VAL A 864 -10.84 4.31 -7.06
C VAL A 864 -9.78 3.84 -6.07
N ASN A 865 -9.30 4.73 -5.18
CA ASN A 865 -8.27 4.39 -4.21
C ASN A 865 -8.85 4.22 -2.79
N VAL A 866 -8.27 3.29 -2.03
CA VAL A 866 -8.57 3.07 -0.61
C VAL A 866 -7.42 3.58 0.25
N TYR A 867 -7.72 4.49 1.17
CA TYR A 867 -6.76 5.12 2.06
C TYR A 867 -6.96 4.64 3.50
N SER A 868 -5.92 4.09 4.12
CA SER A 868 -6.01 3.58 5.50
C SER A 868 -4.83 3.96 6.39
N SER A 869 -3.68 4.31 5.83
CA SER A 869 -2.40 4.50 6.55
C SER A 869 -1.83 3.25 7.27
N ILE A 870 -2.56 2.14 7.36
CA ILE A 870 -2.11 0.86 7.96
C ILE A 870 -1.58 -0.13 6.93
N LEU A 871 -1.95 0.06 5.66
CA LEU A 871 -1.55 -0.76 4.51
C LEU A 871 -1.36 0.14 3.29
N PRO A 872 -0.64 -0.33 2.25
CA PRO A 872 -0.48 0.39 0.99
C PRO A 872 -1.82 0.80 0.36
N ILE A 873 -1.80 1.90 -0.40
CA ILE A 873 -2.94 2.36 -1.20
C ILE A 873 -3.10 1.41 -2.39
N GLU A 874 -4.27 0.79 -2.50
CA GLU A 874 -4.63 -0.12 -3.59
C GLU A 874 -5.63 0.56 -4.54
N PRO A 875 -5.31 0.67 -5.85
CA PRO A 875 -6.23 1.18 -6.86
C PRO A 875 -7.17 0.09 -7.38
N LEU A 876 -8.46 0.40 -7.54
CA LEU A 876 -9.44 -0.44 -8.21
C LEU A 876 -9.87 0.20 -9.54
N SER A 877 -9.55 -0.46 -10.65
CA SER A 877 -9.85 0.02 -12.00
C SER A 877 -10.70 -0.96 -12.79
N LEU A 878 -11.67 -0.43 -13.54
CA LEU A 878 -12.47 -1.24 -14.46
C LEU A 878 -11.65 -1.68 -15.69
N PRO A 879 -11.69 -2.96 -16.07
CA PRO A 879 -11.05 -3.42 -17.30
C PRO A 879 -11.65 -2.71 -18.54
N PRO A 880 -10.85 -2.25 -19.52
CA PRO A 880 -11.35 -1.47 -20.66
C PRO A 880 -12.53 -2.10 -21.42
N TRP A 881 -12.50 -3.42 -21.61
CA TRP A 881 -13.55 -4.14 -22.33
C TRP A 881 -14.93 -4.03 -21.69
N THR A 882 -15.02 -3.84 -20.36
CA THR A 882 -16.29 -3.78 -19.62
C THR A 882 -17.12 -2.55 -20.00
N TRP A 883 -16.45 -1.46 -20.36
CA TRP A 883 -17.09 -0.20 -20.69
C TRP A 883 -17.01 0.19 -22.16
N GLU A 884 -16.00 -0.24 -22.92
CA GLU A 884 -15.84 0.14 -24.33
C GLU A 884 -17.05 -0.22 -25.21
N SER A 885 -17.64 -1.40 -25.00
CA SER A 885 -18.83 -1.84 -25.75
C SER A 885 -20.08 -1.05 -25.36
N ALA A 886 -20.24 -0.74 -24.07
CA ALA A 886 -21.38 0.03 -23.56
C ALA A 886 -21.32 1.49 -24.02
N LEU A 887 -20.13 2.10 -24.04
CA LEU A 887 -19.98 3.47 -24.54
C LEU A 887 -20.23 3.58 -26.06
N LYS A 888 -19.99 2.50 -26.83
CA LYS A 888 -20.32 2.40 -28.26
C LYS A 888 -21.83 2.33 -28.55
N SER A 889 -22.64 1.88 -27.60
CA SER A 889 -24.10 1.83 -27.75
C SER A 889 -24.78 3.11 -27.24
N MET A 890 -24.15 3.83 -26.32
CA MET A 890 -24.66 5.11 -25.82
C MET A 890 -24.66 6.19 -26.91
N THR A 891 -25.82 6.83 -27.07
CA THR A 891 -26.03 7.96 -27.98
C THR A 891 -26.62 9.12 -27.22
N ALA A 892 -26.22 10.34 -27.58
CA ALA A 892 -26.74 11.55 -26.97
C ALA A 892 -28.23 11.69 -27.25
N PHE A 893 -29.01 12.00 -26.22
CA PHE A 893 -30.45 11.99 -26.26
C PHE A 893 -31.02 13.16 -25.44
N PHE A 894 -31.87 14.00 -26.05
CA PHE A 894 -32.45 15.17 -25.40
C PHE A 894 -33.91 15.32 -25.73
N HIS A 895 -34.73 15.62 -24.75
CA HIS A 895 -36.03 16.22 -25.02
C HIS A 895 -35.86 17.63 -25.56
N PHE A 896 -36.63 17.99 -26.58
CA PHE A 896 -36.53 19.29 -27.22
C PHE A 896 -37.91 19.77 -27.64
N GLY A 897 -38.26 20.99 -27.26
CA GLY A 897 -39.53 21.59 -27.61
C GLY A 897 -40.04 22.61 -26.58
N PRO A 898 -41.12 23.34 -26.91
CA PRO A 898 -41.83 23.29 -28.19
C PRO A 898 -41.09 24.05 -29.31
N LEU A 899 -40.87 23.37 -30.45
CA LEU A 899 -40.33 23.95 -31.68
C LEU A 899 -41.49 24.37 -32.60
N VAL A 900 -41.46 25.59 -33.14
CA VAL A 900 -42.48 26.06 -34.08
C VAL A 900 -42.00 25.81 -35.51
N VAL A 901 -42.74 24.99 -36.25
CA VAL A 901 -42.47 24.63 -37.65
C VAL A 901 -43.55 25.17 -38.59
N ALA A 902 -43.16 25.43 -39.83
CA ALA A 902 -44.00 26.04 -40.86
C ALA A 902 -45.07 25.09 -41.42
N GLU A 903 -44.73 23.81 -41.46
CA GLU A 903 -45.54 22.73 -41.97
C GLU A 903 -45.54 21.60 -40.95
N ASP A 904 -46.67 20.91 -40.83
CA ASP A 904 -46.87 19.86 -39.83
C ASP A 904 -45.95 18.64 -40.08
N VAL A 905 -45.77 17.81 -39.05
CA VAL A 905 -45.00 16.57 -39.15
C VAL A 905 -45.75 15.52 -39.98
N PRO A 906 -45.04 14.61 -40.68
CA PRO A 906 -45.66 13.49 -41.40
C PRO A 906 -46.60 12.65 -40.52
N ALA A 907 -47.57 11.96 -41.13
CA ALA A 907 -48.40 10.99 -40.41
C ALA A 907 -47.57 9.79 -39.90
N TYR A 908 -48.00 9.19 -38.79
CA TYR A 908 -47.32 8.03 -38.18
C TYR A 908 -47.32 6.82 -39.12
N ASP A 909 -46.16 6.19 -39.28
CA ASP A 909 -45.97 4.92 -39.98
C ASP A 909 -45.61 3.82 -38.97
N ALA A 910 -46.51 2.86 -38.77
CA ALA A 910 -46.30 1.76 -37.83
C ALA A 910 -45.11 0.86 -38.17
N SER A 911 -44.66 0.83 -39.44
CA SER A 911 -43.47 0.08 -39.85
C SER A 911 -42.15 0.75 -39.45
N LYS A 912 -42.22 2.03 -39.05
CA LYS A 912 -41.07 2.85 -38.63
C LYS A 912 -41.12 3.24 -37.15
N ARG A 913 -41.84 2.46 -36.35
CA ARG A 913 -41.84 2.61 -34.89
C ARG A 913 -40.43 2.44 -34.34
N LEU A 914 -40.06 3.28 -33.38
CA LEU A 914 -38.79 3.13 -32.66
C LEU A 914 -38.82 1.89 -31.77
N GLU A 915 -38.03 0.89 -32.13
CA GLU A 915 -37.73 -0.28 -31.30
C GLU A 915 -36.49 -0.02 -30.43
N TYR A 916 -36.20 -0.86 -29.45
CA TYR A 916 -35.05 -0.69 -28.54
C TYR A 916 -33.68 -0.83 -29.24
N ASP A 917 -33.60 -1.61 -30.32
CA ASP A 917 -32.39 -1.89 -31.11
C ASP A 917 -32.28 -1.00 -32.37
N TYR A 918 -33.03 0.09 -32.38
CA TYR A 918 -33.19 0.97 -33.53
C TYR A 918 -31.86 1.59 -33.99
N LYS A 919 -31.60 1.58 -35.31
CA LYS A 919 -30.36 2.10 -35.92
C LYS A 919 -30.66 3.33 -36.77
N LEU A 920 -30.50 4.50 -36.16
CA LEU A 920 -30.67 5.81 -36.82
C LEU A 920 -29.73 6.06 -38.01
N THR A 921 -28.69 5.23 -38.19
CA THR A 921 -27.82 5.25 -39.38
C THR A 921 -28.45 4.64 -40.63
N ASP A 922 -29.49 3.83 -40.48
CA ASP A 922 -30.18 3.21 -41.61
C ASP A 922 -31.23 4.17 -42.16
N ASP A 923 -30.96 4.74 -43.34
CA ASP A 923 -31.84 5.67 -44.03
C ASP A 923 -33.24 5.08 -44.31
N GLN A 924 -33.39 3.75 -44.30
CA GLN A 924 -34.70 3.11 -44.45
C GLN A 924 -35.58 3.25 -43.21
N GLN A 925 -34.97 3.33 -42.03
CA GLN A 925 -35.66 3.46 -40.75
C GLN A 925 -36.07 4.92 -40.51
N THR A 926 -35.25 5.89 -40.92
CA THR A 926 -35.59 7.32 -40.82
C THR A 926 -36.57 7.78 -41.90
N VAL A 927 -37.41 8.79 -41.61
CA VAL A 927 -38.24 9.45 -42.61
C VAL A 927 -37.52 10.68 -43.17
N SER A 928 -37.16 10.63 -44.46
CA SER A 928 -36.53 11.74 -45.17
C SER A 928 -37.54 12.81 -45.60
N GLY A 929 -37.17 14.09 -45.46
CA GLY A 929 -37.97 15.23 -45.92
C GLY A 929 -38.70 16.00 -44.81
N SER A 930 -38.11 16.10 -43.62
CA SER A 930 -38.74 16.69 -42.45
C SER A 930 -38.81 18.23 -42.46
N ASN A 931 -39.95 18.75 -42.01
CA ASN A 931 -40.22 20.17 -41.81
C ASN A 931 -39.49 20.75 -40.58
N ILE A 932 -38.80 19.90 -39.85
CA ILE A 932 -38.02 20.22 -38.65
C ILE A 932 -36.64 20.67 -39.11
N LYS A 933 -36.46 21.98 -39.11
CA LYS A 933 -35.18 22.60 -39.44
C LYS A 933 -34.58 23.15 -38.15
N LEU A 934 -33.30 22.83 -37.90
CA LEU A 934 -32.54 23.38 -36.78
C LEU A 934 -31.35 24.19 -37.31
N PRO A 935 -30.92 25.25 -36.61
CA PRO A 935 -29.69 25.97 -36.95
C PRO A 935 -28.52 24.98 -36.88
N SER A 936 -27.59 25.09 -37.83
CA SER A 936 -26.62 24.02 -38.13
C SER A 936 -25.87 23.51 -36.89
N LEU A 937 -26.23 22.32 -36.44
CA LEU A 937 -25.46 21.52 -35.48
C LEU A 937 -24.26 20.91 -36.23
N ALA A 938 -23.23 21.71 -36.50
CA ALA A 938 -22.10 21.32 -37.37
C ALA A 938 -21.23 20.16 -36.85
N VAL A 939 -21.47 19.69 -35.63
CA VAL A 939 -20.58 18.77 -34.90
C VAL A 939 -21.02 17.29 -35.01
N ALA A 940 -22.29 17.01 -35.34
CA ALA A 940 -22.82 15.65 -35.41
C ALA A 940 -24.08 15.52 -36.30
N ASP A 941 -24.36 14.31 -36.78
CA ASP A 941 -25.62 13.97 -37.46
C ASP A 941 -26.72 13.65 -36.44
N TRP A 942 -27.80 14.43 -36.46
CA TRP A 942 -28.93 14.31 -35.52
C TRP A 942 -30.21 13.82 -36.20
N SER A 943 -31.11 13.24 -35.42
CA SER A 943 -32.47 12.86 -35.82
C SER A 943 -33.48 13.36 -34.82
N TRP A 944 -34.66 13.72 -35.31
CA TRP A 944 -35.80 14.10 -34.50
C TRP A 944 -36.72 12.90 -34.29
N LEU A 945 -37.07 12.60 -33.05
CA LEU A 945 -37.98 11.53 -32.68
C LEU A 945 -39.33 12.15 -32.29
N GLN A 946 -40.31 11.97 -33.16
CA GLN A 946 -41.63 12.59 -33.01
C GLN A 946 -42.59 11.65 -32.27
N PRO A 947 -43.25 12.09 -31.18
CA PRO A 947 -44.35 11.36 -30.55
C PRO A 947 -45.63 11.42 -31.39
N TYR A 948 -46.37 10.32 -31.37
CA TYR A 948 -47.70 10.14 -31.94
C TYR A 948 -48.60 9.40 -30.95
N ARG A 949 -49.90 9.69 -30.97
CA ARG A 949 -50.89 8.89 -30.24
C ARG A 949 -51.20 7.63 -31.03
N ALA A 950 -50.93 6.46 -30.46
CA ALA A 950 -51.21 5.18 -31.10
C ALA A 950 -52.71 4.86 -31.01
N THR A 951 -53.53 5.43 -31.90
CA THR A 951 -54.89 4.93 -32.12
C THR A 951 -54.83 3.78 -33.13
N GLU A 952 -54.64 2.55 -32.67
CA GLU A 952 -55.04 1.39 -33.47
C GLU A 952 -56.56 1.40 -33.68
N GLY A 953 -57.00 0.94 -34.85
CA GLY A 953 -58.37 1.04 -35.30
C GLY A 953 -59.41 0.49 -34.31
N GLY A 954 -60.09 1.39 -33.60
CA GLY A 954 -61.47 1.21 -33.14
C GLY A 954 -61.73 0.27 -31.95
N LEU A 955 -60.72 -0.21 -31.22
CA LEU A 955 -60.91 -0.91 -29.94
C LEU A 955 -60.14 -0.18 -28.83
N ARG A 956 -60.74 -0.12 -27.63
CA ARG A 956 -60.22 0.62 -26.46
C ARG A 956 -58.76 0.25 -26.19
N ALA A 957 -57.87 1.22 -26.37
CA ALA A 957 -56.48 1.14 -25.91
C ALA A 957 -56.45 0.88 -24.39
N THR A 958 -55.56 -0.01 -23.97
CA THR A 958 -55.12 -0.09 -22.57
C THR A 958 -54.21 1.10 -22.26
N PRO A 959 -54.13 1.58 -21.00
CA PRO A 959 -53.41 2.81 -20.65
C PRO A 959 -51.91 2.83 -21.00
N GLU A 960 -51.30 1.66 -21.23
CA GLU A 960 -49.84 1.48 -21.43
C GLU A 960 -49.39 1.67 -22.90
N GLU A 961 -50.30 1.84 -23.86
CA GLU A 961 -49.97 1.95 -25.30
C GLU A 961 -50.25 3.34 -25.90
N GLU A 962 -50.30 4.42 -25.11
CA GLU A 962 -50.79 5.72 -25.60
C GLU A 962 -49.81 6.48 -26.52
N GLU A 963 -48.49 6.26 -26.41
CA GLU A 963 -47.46 7.02 -27.16
C GLU A 963 -46.50 6.14 -27.99
N ALA A 964 -46.38 6.43 -29.29
CA ALA A 964 -45.45 5.78 -30.19
C ALA A 964 -44.57 6.82 -30.90
N TYR A 965 -43.31 6.48 -31.14
CA TYR A 965 -42.32 7.41 -31.69
C TYR A 965 -41.81 6.93 -33.05
N MET A 966 -41.47 7.89 -33.92
CA MET A 966 -40.88 7.66 -35.24
C MET A 966 -39.74 8.66 -35.48
N ALA A 967 -38.62 8.20 -36.04
CA ALA A 967 -37.49 9.08 -36.35
C ALA A 967 -37.66 9.81 -37.69
N MET A 968 -37.23 11.06 -37.69
CA MET A 968 -37.19 11.95 -38.84
C MET A 968 -35.78 12.51 -38.99
N ASP A 969 -35.38 12.74 -40.24
CA ASP A 969 -34.17 13.52 -40.51
C ASP A 969 -34.33 14.97 -40.01
N ILE A 970 -33.27 15.77 -40.04
CA ILE A 970 -33.34 17.20 -39.71
C ILE A 970 -32.87 18.01 -40.91
N GLY A 971 -33.67 18.99 -41.32
CA GLY A 971 -33.31 19.94 -42.36
C GLY A 971 -32.36 21.04 -41.87
N LYS A 972 -31.57 21.62 -42.76
CA LYS A 972 -30.75 22.81 -42.45
C LYS A 972 -31.60 24.07 -42.56
N ILE A 973 -31.55 24.95 -41.55
CA ILE A 973 -32.07 26.32 -41.65
C ILE A 973 -31.14 27.14 -42.56
N ASP A 974 -31.72 27.79 -43.57
CA ASP A 974 -31.02 28.82 -44.35
C ASP A 974 -30.89 30.09 -43.49
N PRO A 975 -29.71 30.72 -43.38
CA PRO A 975 -29.51 31.94 -42.57
C PRO A 975 -30.35 33.15 -43.01
N VAL A 976 -31.08 33.06 -44.13
CA VAL A 976 -31.97 34.13 -44.61
C VAL A 976 -33.35 34.04 -43.93
N PRO A 977 -33.85 35.11 -43.30
CA PRO A 977 -35.19 35.11 -42.69
C PRO A 977 -36.28 34.86 -43.74
N THR A 978 -37.01 33.75 -43.62
CA THR A 978 -38.19 33.45 -44.42
C THR A 978 -39.45 33.92 -43.68
N TRP A 979 -40.28 34.71 -44.35
CA TRP A 979 -41.57 35.19 -43.80
C TRP A 979 -42.68 34.20 -44.13
N GLU A 980 -42.67 33.06 -43.44
CA GLU A 980 -43.63 31.98 -43.66
C GLU A 980 -45.01 32.37 -43.09
N LYS A 981 -46.07 32.10 -43.84
CA LYS A 981 -47.46 32.42 -43.45
C LYS A 981 -48.04 31.23 -42.68
N GLY A 982 -48.61 31.49 -41.51
CA GLY A 982 -49.25 30.45 -40.68
C GLY A 982 -50.50 29.83 -41.33
N PRO A 983 -51.08 28.79 -40.70
CA PRO A 983 -50.84 28.34 -39.32
C PRO A 983 -49.49 27.63 -39.14
N LEU A 984 -48.82 27.92 -38.02
CA LEU A 984 -47.58 27.25 -37.62
C LEU A 984 -47.92 26.13 -36.63
N THR A 985 -47.20 25.01 -36.70
CA THR A 985 -47.37 23.88 -35.77
C THR A 985 -46.29 23.94 -34.69
N ALA A 986 -46.69 23.79 -33.43
CA ALA A 986 -45.75 23.56 -32.34
C ALA A 986 -45.53 22.05 -32.18
N VAL A 987 -44.29 21.59 -32.31
CA VAL A 987 -43.89 20.20 -32.14
C VAL A 987 -42.97 20.06 -30.94
N GLU A 988 -43.11 18.95 -30.22
CA GLU A 988 -42.29 18.58 -29.08
C GLU A 988 -41.94 17.10 -29.26
N GLY A 989 -40.70 16.73 -28.91
CA GLY A 989 -40.18 15.40 -29.14
C GLY A 989 -38.77 15.26 -28.60
N PHE A 990 -38.01 14.34 -29.17
CA PHE A 990 -36.63 14.11 -28.77
C PHE A 990 -35.65 14.32 -29.91
N LEU A 991 -34.43 14.70 -29.55
CA LEU A 991 -33.30 14.88 -30.43
C LEU A 991 -32.25 13.83 -30.07
N GLN A 992 -31.90 12.94 -31.00
CA GLN A 992 -30.93 11.87 -30.79
C GLN A 992 -29.83 11.89 -31.86
N MET A 993 -28.59 11.58 -31.47
CA MET A 993 -27.51 11.42 -32.44
C MET A 993 -27.65 10.13 -33.26
N LYS A 994 -27.38 10.21 -34.57
CA LYS A 994 -27.48 9.07 -35.48
C LYS A 994 -26.41 8.00 -35.25
N LYS A 995 -25.23 8.38 -34.79
CA LYS A 995 -24.08 7.51 -34.55
C LYS A 995 -23.56 7.72 -33.14
N SER A 996 -23.13 6.63 -32.50
CA SER A 996 -22.28 6.72 -31.32
C SER A 996 -20.92 7.31 -31.71
N ILE A 997 -20.28 7.99 -30.77
CA ILE A 997 -19.08 8.80 -30.99
C ILE A 997 -17.87 7.98 -30.57
N THR A 998 -17.56 6.92 -31.33
CA THR A 998 -16.19 6.43 -31.38
C THR A 998 -15.48 7.07 -32.56
N ALA A 999 -14.22 7.44 -32.39
CA ALA A 999 -13.39 7.99 -33.46
C ALA A 999 -13.55 7.15 -34.75
N PRO A 1000 -13.55 7.77 -35.95
CA PRO A 1000 -13.48 7.00 -37.18
C PRO A 1000 -12.24 6.11 -37.11
N GLU A 1001 -12.42 4.81 -37.32
CA GLU A 1001 -11.29 3.89 -37.52
C GLU A 1001 -10.37 4.49 -38.59
N VAL A 1002 -9.12 4.76 -38.23
CA VAL A 1002 -8.06 5.20 -39.15
C VAL A 1002 -7.46 3.98 -39.83
#